data_AF-C7ZL57-F1
#
_entry.id   AF-C7ZL57-F1
#
_cell.length_a   1.000
_cell.length_b   1.000
_cell.length_c   1.000
_cell.angle_alpha   90.00
_cell.angle_beta   90.00
_cell.angle_gamma   90.00
#
_symmetry.space_group_name_H-M   'P 1'
#
loop_
_entity.id
_entity.type
_entity.pdbx_description
1 polymer ?
#
loop_
_entity_poly.entity_id
_entity_poly.type
_entity_poly.pdbx_seq_one_letter_code
_entity_poly.pdbx_strand_id
1 'polypeptide(L)'
;MGSSESWLSGEPTRLTIEPMDVVDDSMGNAMDITMQNSENYSKNYSMDASMDDVPDDATDDTSDDTDGDFDLCDEIFHAMQVNNQGKQFIPADKIARLASPDAIEGELMKENLHIELASLVNYVLNKPAIKIFLILVSCGKAVATAKIYASGLSDEHLPLCEPDGSKSGKRLKSLGPAPDTGSVLDPLRSWRHAQRCEFLEKQWIFMAPVFTGENFVYKLHKRCPLPFVPFSSKDQPQSGPHGGLSGSVREIKVHEAHQQVLPQKDGRPIRVALKTIWPQMGHYFHQEEDTLSVIQKIDHPHLIKPIASYQYHTEENGCFLFPWAERGNLKEFWKTEKTIPLKNREMMGWMLKQMCGLCDALSILHAKNRRHGDIKPENILLFEEGDYNGTLRIADVGLAKFHAEATERRILLEERTKTMTGTTRYLSPEFVHEPQIPRVFDVWSLGCVFIEFLIWTLHGYDQLFNFRKASCAHFWNEVNDEFVIHTEVQAWLSNLSKILEGSNTALQDLLEVVKSHMLVPNWKIRSASSKGYLINPIIEARARTNPPRSKESPQSLAPGEKPRSRLAPQKQGSFDVHVVGPDDEVNNSHLMVNTTTSQQYLLTVDQEQVHRLNKDTWRSKADNEFAQGLFSNSDWSHRHPTQAPSKLCRKCTSLDVWQPGFEFGSLVGDIKARSKECDLCDLFSQVAEKLKLEDNVRLLSRRFDSVMRIMPDGPTILSLYSDPEQAPASPDAQVGYPHLPKPGSPSQFAFIREWLRVCRETHHHGHLRDASLNPAELPTRVIDLGVLDKPKLQLISGEVMQSHEYFALSHCWGKGAMMFRALKENIETLTKAIDFRRLPRTFQEAIRTARGLNVRYLWIDSLCIIQDDDEDWKREAARMQQVFSNATCVIAASSAGSSAEGFLETRRDDRSFVMLRSPSGVISYVCKFIDNFAQDMEEAPLNKRGWVLQERALARRSIHFTATQVYLECGNGVHCESLMKLTNDQAAFLGDSDFPNSVLEYYKGGRIVLSQNLFKMYSTLKFTKSSDRPIAISGLEKRLMSAFETRGGYGVFQAFFERSLLWQRPEASSLARITYPADRNVPSWSWMSYDGSITYVDAPFEKVDWTKDYESPFQAKTGRQYWGTNENNSSPIIRSKSARRFSSSADPERVLEGIRFDLGASTYYQLGALRCIVIGKAKSSGSDDSALHYVLVITASSLGKPEAGGSLD
;
A
#
# COMPACT_ATOMS: atom_id res chain seq x y z
N MET A 1 31.07 -51.77 19.71
CA MET A 1 31.52 -52.84 20.61
C MET A 1 30.42 -53.06 21.64
N GLY A 2 29.91 -54.30 21.73
CA GLY A 2 29.26 -54.85 22.93
C GLY A 2 27.75 -54.70 23.05
N SER A 3 27.03 -55.78 22.69
CA SER A 3 25.98 -56.49 23.47
C SER A 3 24.73 -55.73 23.97
N SER A 4 23.50 -56.25 23.96
CA SER A 4 22.95 -57.58 23.65
C SER A 4 21.41 -57.52 23.73
N GLU A 5 20.75 -58.10 22.73
CA GLU A 5 19.55 -58.97 22.74
C GLU A 5 18.69 -59.09 24.03
N SER A 6 17.36 -58.99 23.93
CA SER A 6 16.44 -60.09 23.56
C SER A 6 15.00 -59.90 24.10
N TRP A 7 14.05 -60.01 23.16
CA TRP A 7 12.80 -60.79 23.16
C TRP A 7 12.03 -61.06 24.47
N LEU A 8 10.71 -60.87 24.43
CA LEU A 8 9.74 -61.99 24.44
C LEU A 8 8.32 -61.57 24.01
N SER A 9 7.74 -62.51 23.28
CA SER A 9 6.47 -62.62 22.56
C SER A 9 5.20 -62.67 23.42
N GLY A 10 4.03 -62.42 22.80
CA GLY A 10 2.77 -63.02 23.25
C GLY A 10 1.47 -62.34 22.77
N GLU A 11 1.10 -62.55 21.51
CA GLU A 11 -0.31 -62.55 21.06
C GLU A 11 -0.97 -63.90 21.44
N PRO A 12 -2.30 -64.17 21.25
CA PRO A 12 -3.45 -63.31 20.91
C PRO A 12 -4.76 -63.70 21.70
N THR A 13 -5.90 -63.25 21.17
CA THR A 13 -7.28 -63.83 21.19
C THR A 13 -8.40 -63.23 22.07
N ARG A 14 -9.28 -62.48 21.37
CA ARG A 14 -10.76 -62.59 21.25
C ARG A 14 -11.58 -63.11 22.45
N LEU A 15 -12.65 -62.38 22.81
CA LEU A 15 -14.06 -62.75 22.56
C LEU A 15 -15.04 -61.71 23.14
N THR A 16 -15.94 -61.25 22.27
CA THR A 16 -17.38 -60.91 22.43
C THR A 16 -18.02 -60.85 23.82
N ILE A 17 -18.94 -59.88 24.02
CA ILE A 17 -20.28 -60.04 24.64
C ILE A 17 -21.15 -58.80 24.29
N GLU A 18 -22.24 -59.04 23.56
CA GLU A 18 -23.53 -58.33 23.60
C GLU A 18 -24.42 -59.02 24.67
N PRO A 19 -25.67 -58.60 24.98
CA PRO A 19 -26.29 -57.27 25.17
C PRO A 19 -27.21 -57.26 26.44
N MET A 20 -28.14 -56.29 26.52
CA MET A 20 -29.46 -56.31 27.21
C MET A 20 -29.64 -55.69 28.63
N ASP A 21 -30.46 -54.63 28.61
CA ASP A 21 -31.76 -54.47 29.31
C ASP A 21 -31.97 -53.32 30.33
N VAL A 22 -32.59 -52.24 29.80
CA VAL A 22 -33.90 -51.64 30.15
C VAL A 22 -34.35 -51.66 31.62
N VAL A 23 -34.61 -50.47 32.20
CA VAL A 23 -35.91 -50.09 32.79
C VAL A 23 -36.16 -48.58 32.65
N ASP A 24 -37.36 -48.29 32.16
CA ASP A 24 -38.06 -47.03 31.87
C ASP A 24 -38.63 -46.36 33.13
N ASP A 25 -38.73 -45.03 33.15
CA ASP A 25 -39.92 -44.35 33.71
C ASP A 25 -40.09 -42.90 33.21
N SER A 26 -40.79 -42.80 32.09
CA SER A 26 -42.03 -42.03 31.87
C SER A 26 -42.25 -40.62 32.49
N MET A 27 -42.43 -39.61 31.62
CA MET A 27 -43.66 -38.79 31.40
C MET A 27 -43.39 -37.32 31.02
N GLY A 28 -43.90 -36.89 29.84
CA GLY A 28 -44.26 -35.48 29.62
C GLY A 28 -44.12 -34.85 28.22
N ASN A 29 -44.73 -35.42 27.18
CA ASN A 29 -45.19 -34.84 25.89
C ASN A 29 -45.35 -33.30 25.78
N ALA A 30 -45.36 -32.63 24.61
CA ALA A 30 -45.07 -32.89 23.20
C ALA A 30 -45.37 -31.59 22.40
N MET A 31 -44.67 -31.32 21.30
CA MET A 31 -45.27 -31.13 19.95
C MET A 31 -44.18 -30.90 18.88
N ASP A 32 -44.02 -31.94 18.06
CA ASP A 32 -43.35 -31.99 16.76
C ASP A 32 -44.15 -31.27 15.65
N ILE A 33 -43.44 -30.70 14.68
CA ILE A 33 -43.78 -30.85 13.25
C ILE A 33 -42.48 -31.09 12.46
N THR A 34 -42.36 -32.30 11.93
CA THR A 34 -41.38 -32.78 10.95
C THR A 34 -41.67 -32.26 9.53
N MET A 35 -40.62 -32.01 8.73
CA MET A 35 -40.71 -32.09 7.25
C MET A 35 -39.68 -33.10 6.72
N GLN A 36 -40.17 -34.14 6.04
CA GLN A 36 -39.42 -35.11 5.26
C GLN A 36 -39.43 -34.75 3.76
N ASN A 37 -38.29 -35.01 3.12
CA ASN A 37 -38.02 -35.50 1.76
C ASN A 37 -38.61 -34.79 0.52
N SER A 38 -37.74 -34.44 -0.43
CA SER A 38 -37.45 -35.33 -1.58
C SER A 38 -36.41 -34.73 -2.55
N GLU A 39 -35.46 -35.57 -2.94
CA GLU A 39 -34.59 -35.46 -4.11
C GLU A 39 -35.39 -35.36 -5.42
N ASN A 40 -34.96 -34.53 -6.37
CA ASN A 40 -34.79 -34.88 -7.80
C ASN A 40 -34.49 -33.64 -8.68
N TYR A 41 -33.77 -33.90 -9.78
CA TYR A 41 -33.43 -33.04 -10.92
C TYR A 41 -32.18 -32.14 -10.81
N SER A 42 -31.04 -32.73 -11.13
CA SER A 42 -30.00 -32.07 -11.93
C SER A 42 -29.53 -33.06 -12.98
N LYS A 43 -29.98 -32.89 -14.23
CA LYS A 43 -29.43 -33.58 -15.40
C LYS A 43 -28.68 -32.58 -16.25
N ASN A 44 -27.45 -32.99 -16.58
CA ASN A 44 -26.46 -32.33 -17.41
C ASN A 44 -26.97 -31.95 -18.80
N TYR A 45 -26.47 -30.83 -19.34
CA TYR A 45 -26.03 -30.76 -20.73
C TYR A 45 -24.71 -29.97 -20.79
N SER A 46 -23.64 -30.66 -21.17
CA SER A 46 -22.42 -30.08 -21.71
C SER A 46 -22.61 -29.88 -23.21
N MET A 47 -22.17 -28.75 -23.76
CA MET A 47 -21.80 -28.69 -25.17
C MET A 47 -20.51 -27.88 -25.32
N ASP A 48 -19.56 -28.54 -25.99
CA ASP A 48 -18.34 -28.02 -26.57
C ASP A 48 -18.59 -26.75 -27.39
N ALA A 49 -17.64 -25.82 -27.36
CA ALA A 49 -17.49 -24.79 -28.38
C ALA A 49 -16.04 -24.78 -28.86
N SER A 50 -15.77 -25.57 -29.91
CA SER A 50 -14.70 -25.33 -30.87
C SER A 50 -15.12 -24.19 -31.78
N MET A 51 -14.27 -23.16 -31.92
CA MET A 51 -14.50 -22.04 -32.83
C MET A 51 -13.21 -21.81 -33.63
N ASP A 52 -13.16 -22.41 -34.81
CA ASP A 52 -12.30 -22.03 -35.94
C ASP A 52 -13.23 -21.78 -37.15
N ASP A 53 -12.82 -20.81 -37.96
CA ASP A 53 -13.30 -20.43 -39.31
C ASP A 53 -14.63 -19.67 -39.47
N VAL A 54 -14.48 -18.37 -39.74
CA VAL A 54 -15.43 -17.52 -40.46
C VAL A 54 -14.81 -17.19 -41.82
N PRO A 55 -15.55 -17.32 -42.93
CA PRO A 55 -15.42 -16.40 -44.05
C PRO A 55 -16.72 -15.62 -44.29
N ASP A 56 -16.51 -14.35 -44.62
CA ASP A 56 -17.44 -13.43 -45.29
C ASP A 56 -18.17 -14.11 -46.46
N ASP A 57 -19.48 -13.90 -46.63
CA ASP A 57 -19.98 -12.93 -47.62
C ASP A 57 -21.50 -12.76 -47.53
N ALA A 58 -21.97 -11.58 -47.94
CA ALA A 58 -23.36 -11.17 -47.95
C ALA A 58 -24.18 -11.87 -49.06
N THR A 59 -25.49 -12.08 -48.83
CA THR A 59 -26.57 -11.75 -49.79
C THR A 59 -27.95 -11.92 -49.17
N ASP A 60 -28.85 -11.11 -49.73
CA ASP A 60 -30.18 -10.72 -49.30
C ASP A 60 -31.28 -11.76 -49.61
N ASP A 61 -32.41 -11.59 -48.93
CA ASP A 61 -33.75 -12.12 -49.21
C ASP A 61 -34.01 -13.64 -49.25
N THR A 62 -34.76 -14.15 -48.26
CA THR A 62 -36.13 -14.66 -48.49
C THR A 62 -36.81 -14.97 -47.16
N SER A 63 -38.01 -14.41 -47.00
CA SER A 63 -39.00 -14.69 -45.97
C SER A 63 -39.30 -16.18 -45.84
N ASP A 64 -39.19 -16.72 -44.62
CA ASP A 64 -39.98 -17.88 -44.24
C ASP A 64 -40.36 -17.80 -42.75
N ASP A 65 -41.67 -17.92 -42.52
CA ASP A 65 -42.37 -17.79 -41.26
C ASP A 65 -41.97 -18.89 -40.26
N THR A 66 -41.46 -18.49 -39.09
CA THR A 66 -41.80 -19.15 -37.82
C THR A 66 -41.92 -18.08 -36.74
N ASP A 67 -43.16 -17.72 -36.44
CA ASP A 67 -43.57 -16.81 -35.36
C ASP A 67 -43.24 -17.48 -34.01
N GLY A 68 -42.02 -17.24 -33.53
CA GLY A 68 -41.59 -17.58 -32.19
C GLY A 68 -42.07 -16.49 -31.24
N ASP A 69 -43.07 -16.82 -30.40
CA ASP A 69 -43.56 -15.98 -29.32
C ASP A 69 -42.40 -15.65 -28.34
N PHE A 70 -41.73 -14.51 -28.56
CA PHE A 70 -40.63 -14.07 -27.70
C PHE A 70 -41.22 -13.49 -26.40
N ASP A 71 -40.84 -14.08 -25.27
CA ASP A 71 -41.19 -13.62 -23.92
C ASP A 71 -40.38 -12.34 -23.60
N LEU A 72 -41.06 -11.26 -23.18
CA LEU A 72 -40.41 -10.01 -22.78
C LEU A 72 -39.44 -10.24 -21.60
N CYS A 73 -39.70 -11.24 -20.75
CA CYS A 73 -38.78 -11.63 -19.69
C CYS A 73 -37.43 -12.16 -20.23
N ASP A 74 -37.45 -12.90 -21.35
CA ASP A 74 -36.24 -13.38 -22.00
C ASP A 74 -35.47 -12.25 -22.68
N GLU A 75 -36.18 -11.28 -23.28
CA GLU A 75 -35.55 -10.08 -23.84
C GLU A 75 -34.84 -9.24 -22.77
N ILE A 76 -35.48 -9.07 -21.59
CA ILE A 76 -34.85 -8.43 -20.43
C ILE A 76 -33.58 -9.18 -20.04
N PHE A 77 -33.61 -10.51 -20.02
CA PHE A 77 -32.45 -11.34 -19.69
C PHE A 77 -31.31 -11.15 -20.70
N HIS A 78 -31.60 -11.16 -22.00
CA HIS A 78 -30.63 -10.92 -23.07
C HIS A 78 -30.11 -9.49 -23.14
N ALA A 79 -30.89 -8.51 -22.64
CA ALA A 79 -30.47 -7.12 -22.59
C ALA A 79 -29.39 -6.84 -21.52
N MET A 80 -29.30 -7.69 -20.48
CA MET A 80 -28.39 -7.50 -19.35
C MET A 80 -26.91 -7.45 -19.75
N GLN A 81 -26.17 -6.58 -19.07
CA GLN A 81 -24.71 -6.50 -19.14
C GLN A 81 -24.08 -6.60 -17.76
N VAL A 82 -22.82 -7.02 -17.71
CA VAL A 82 -22.03 -7.12 -16.47
C VAL A 82 -21.01 -5.98 -16.43
N ASN A 83 -21.02 -5.22 -15.35
CA ASN A 83 -20.08 -4.13 -15.13
C ASN A 83 -18.73 -4.63 -14.56
N ASN A 84 -17.76 -3.72 -14.38
CA ASN A 84 -16.43 -3.99 -13.83
C ASN A 84 -16.43 -4.55 -12.39
N GLN A 85 -17.55 -4.47 -11.67
CA GLN A 85 -17.72 -5.00 -10.32
C GLN A 85 -18.42 -6.37 -10.31
N GLY A 86 -18.72 -6.94 -11.48
CA GLY A 86 -19.49 -8.19 -11.59
C GLY A 86 -21.00 -8.01 -11.32
N LYS A 87 -21.50 -6.77 -11.22
CA LYS A 87 -22.93 -6.49 -11.05
C LYS A 87 -23.61 -6.44 -12.42
N GLN A 88 -24.80 -7.03 -12.50
CA GLN A 88 -25.66 -6.96 -13.68
C GLN A 88 -26.43 -5.63 -13.71
N PHE A 89 -26.56 -5.06 -14.90
CA PHE A 89 -27.42 -3.91 -15.16
C PHE A 89 -27.95 -3.93 -16.60
N ILE A 90 -29.04 -3.21 -16.85
CA ILE A 90 -29.58 -3.00 -18.19
C ILE A 90 -29.19 -1.59 -18.66
N PRO A 91 -28.52 -1.47 -19.82
CA PRO A 91 -28.22 -0.18 -20.44
C PRO A 91 -29.45 0.71 -20.64
N ALA A 92 -29.32 2.02 -20.41
CA ALA A 92 -30.42 2.97 -20.46
C ALA A 92 -31.15 3.04 -21.83
N ASP A 93 -30.42 2.87 -22.93
CA ASP A 93 -30.96 2.81 -24.29
C ASP A 93 -31.76 1.51 -24.53
N LYS A 94 -31.34 0.40 -23.93
CA LYS A 94 -32.09 -0.86 -23.97
C LYS A 94 -33.36 -0.80 -23.13
N ILE A 95 -33.36 -0.13 -21.98
CA ILE A 95 -34.57 0.09 -21.17
C ILE A 95 -35.65 0.78 -22.01
N ALA A 96 -35.26 1.80 -22.80
CA ALA A 96 -36.18 2.50 -23.68
C ALA A 96 -36.75 1.60 -24.79
N ARG A 97 -35.96 0.65 -25.31
CA ARG A 97 -36.40 -0.31 -26.34
C ARG A 97 -37.32 -1.40 -25.79
N LEU A 98 -36.98 -1.97 -24.63
CA LEU A 98 -37.77 -3.00 -23.93
C LEU A 98 -39.15 -2.48 -23.48
N ALA A 99 -39.29 -1.16 -23.38
CA ALA A 99 -40.55 -0.50 -23.01
C ALA A 99 -41.23 0.16 -24.22
N SER A 100 -41.14 -0.46 -25.41
CA SER A 100 -41.90 -0.01 -26.57
C SER A 100 -43.42 -0.12 -26.30
N PRO A 101 -44.26 0.74 -26.92
CA PRO A 101 -45.70 0.65 -26.77
C PRO A 101 -46.24 -0.77 -27.05
N ASP A 102 -45.75 -1.41 -28.11
CA ASP A 102 -46.18 -2.75 -28.53
C ASP A 102 -45.77 -3.83 -27.52
N ALA A 103 -44.55 -3.75 -26.95
CA ALA A 103 -44.09 -4.70 -25.93
C ALA A 103 -44.90 -4.57 -24.63
N ILE A 104 -45.20 -3.34 -24.21
CA ILE A 104 -46.03 -3.08 -23.03
C ILE A 104 -47.45 -3.60 -23.27
N GLU A 105 -48.03 -3.29 -24.43
CA GLU A 105 -49.37 -3.69 -24.80
C GLU A 105 -49.50 -5.23 -24.87
N GLY A 106 -48.58 -5.90 -25.56
CA GLY A 106 -48.55 -7.35 -25.68
C GLY A 106 -48.46 -8.06 -24.33
N GLU A 107 -47.57 -7.60 -23.44
CA GLU A 107 -47.39 -8.20 -22.12
C GLU A 107 -48.60 -7.96 -21.19
N LEU A 108 -49.24 -6.79 -21.26
CA LEU A 108 -50.47 -6.52 -20.50
C LEU A 108 -51.68 -7.30 -21.04
N MET A 109 -51.73 -7.58 -22.35
CA MET A 109 -52.76 -8.42 -22.96
C MET A 109 -52.65 -9.89 -22.53
N LYS A 110 -51.42 -10.44 -22.40
CA LYS A 110 -51.18 -11.81 -21.89
C LYS A 110 -51.79 -12.02 -20.49
N GLU A 111 -51.91 -10.95 -19.72
CA GLU A 111 -52.43 -10.90 -18.35
C GLU A 111 -53.95 -10.61 -18.26
N ASN A 112 -54.68 -10.59 -19.39
CA ASN A 112 -56.12 -10.30 -19.49
C ASN A 112 -56.55 -8.90 -18.99
N LEU A 113 -55.69 -7.87 -19.07
CA LEU A 113 -55.98 -6.51 -18.59
C LEU A 113 -56.65 -5.60 -19.65
N HIS A 114 -57.65 -6.11 -20.39
CA HIS A 114 -58.24 -5.42 -21.54
C HIS A 114 -59.02 -4.14 -21.24
N ILE A 115 -59.62 -4.03 -20.04
CA ILE A 115 -60.60 -2.97 -19.72
C ILE A 115 -59.93 -1.61 -19.42
N GLU A 116 -58.64 -1.60 -19.10
CA GLU A 116 -57.87 -0.38 -18.75
C GLU A 116 -56.57 -0.21 -19.55
N LEU A 117 -56.38 -1.01 -20.61
CA LEU A 117 -55.12 -1.15 -21.35
C LEU A 117 -54.50 0.18 -21.78
N ALA A 118 -55.28 1.06 -22.43
CA ALA A 118 -54.80 2.37 -22.88
C ALA A 118 -54.35 3.27 -21.72
N SER A 119 -55.00 3.19 -20.56
CA SER A 119 -54.64 3.98 -19.37
C SER A 119 -53.38 3.44 -18.70
N LEU A 120 -53.18 2.11 -18.72
CA LEU A 120 -51.99 1.45 -18.17
C LEU A 120 -50.75 1.68 -19.06
N VAL A 121 -50.89 1.54 -20.38
CA VAL A 121 -49.82 1.87 -21.34
C VAL A 121 -49.41 3.34 -21.18
N ASN A 122 -50.39 4.24 -21.11
CA ASN A 122 -50.15 5.66 -20.87
C ASN A 122 -49.49 5.93 -19.52
N TYR A 123 -49.83 5.18 -18.47
CA TYR A 123 -49.16 5.28 -17.17
C TYR A 123 -47.69 4.88 -17.25
N VAL A 124 -47.38 3.73 -17.86
CA VAL A 124 -45.99 3.27 -17.99
C VAL A 124 -45.15 4.29 -18.75
N LEU A 125 -45.65 4.81 -19.87
CA LEU A 125 -44.92 5.73 -20.75
C LEU A 125 -44.89 7.19 -20.26
N ASN A 126 -46.02 7.75 -19.82
CA ASN A 126 -46.18 9.18 -19.55
C ASN A 126 -46.19 9.55 -18.06
N LYS A 127 -46.27 8.58 -17.15
CA LYS A 127 -46.01 8.74 -15.70
C LYS A 127 -44.85 7.82 -15.32
N PRO A 128 -43.60 8.16 -15.69
CA PRO A 128 -42.52 7.23 -15.99
C PRO A 128 -42.43 6.10 -14.95
N ALA A 129 -43.05 4.98 -15.27
CA ALA A 129 -43.08 3.76 -14.46
C ALA A 129 -42.47 2.59 -15.24
N ILE A 130 -41.62 2.93 -16.22
CA ILE A 130 -40.96 2.00 -17.14
C ILE A 130 -40.14 0.98 -16.34
N LYS A 131 -39.31 1.44 -15.41
CA LYS A 131 -38.47 0.54 -14.61
C LYS A 131 -39.32 -0.33 -13.71
N ILE A 132 -40.34 0.24 -13.06
CA ILE A 132 -41.28 -0.55 -12.25
C ILE A 132 -41.93 -1.65 -13.09
N PHE A 133 -42.47 -1.32 -14.26
CA PHE A 133 -43.10 -2.27 -15.16
C PHE A 133 -42.14 -3.41 -15.55
N LEU A 134 -40.92 -3.08 -16.00
CA LEU A 134 -39.93 -4.10 -16.36
C LEU A 134 -39.48 -4.95 -15.16
N ILE A 135 -39.41 -4.39 -13.95
CA ILE A 135 -39.17 -5.16 -12.72
C ILE A 135 -40.32 -6.14 -12.46
N LEU A 136 -41.57 -5.71 -12.64
CA LEU A 136 -42.74 -6.58 -12.47
C LEU A 136 -42.75 -7.72 -13.48
N VAL A 137 -42.47 -7.44 -14.75
CA VAL A 137 -42.32 -8.46 -15.80
C VAL A 137 -41.23 -9.45 -15.40
N SER A 138 -40.06 -8.95 -14.98
CA SER A 138 -38.95 -9.78 -14.50
C SER A 138 -39.33 -10.65 -13.30
N CYS A 139 -40.32 -10.26 -12.48
CA CYS A 139 -40.82 -11.03 -11.34
C CYS A 139 -41.99 -11.99 -11.70
N GLY A 140 -42.45 -12.03 -12.95
CA GLY A 140 -43.67 -12.74 -13.35
C GLY A 140 -44.92 -12.15 -12.67
N LYS A 141 -44.98 -10.80 -12.58
CA LYS A 141 -46.03 -10.04 -11.89
C LYS A 141 -46.58 -8.89 -12.71
N ALA A 142 -46.59 -9.00 -14.04
CA ALA A 142 -47.11 -7.96 -14.93
C ALA A 142 -48.57 -7.60 -14.60
N VAL A 143 -49.41 -8.55 -14.16
CA VAL A 143 -50.77 -8.30 -13.61
C VAL A 143 -50.82 -7.19 -12.55
N ALA A 144 -49.76 -7.04 -11.74
CA ALA A 144 -49.76 -6.10 -10.62
C ALA A 144 -49.67 -4.63 -11.06
N THR A 145 -49.37 -4.37 -12.34
CA THR A 145 -49.28 -3.03 -12.94
C THR A 145 -50.56 -2.22 -12.69
N ALA A 146 -51.74 -2.84 -12.78
CA ALA A 146 -53.03 -2.16 -12.55
C ALA A 146 -53.21 -1.69 -11.10
N LYS A 147 -52.81 -2.51 -10.12
CA LYS A 147 -52.87 -2.12 -8.69
C LYS A 147 -51.84 -1.04 -8.36
N ILE A 148 -50.68 -1.11 -9.00
CA ILE A 148 -49.61 -0.12 -8.83
C ILE A 148 -50.00 1.23 -9.47
N TYR A 149 -50.61 1.21 -10.66
CA TYR A 149 -51.19 2.38 -11.31
C TYR A 149 -52.16 3.14 -10.41
N ALA A 150 -53.08 2.43 -9.75
CA ALA A 150 -54.06 3.02 -8.84
C ALA A 150 -53.43 3.72 -7.61
N SER A 151 -52.22 3.32 -7.20
CA SER A 151 -51.50 3.93 -6.07
C SER A 151 -50.66 5.14 -6.42
N GLY A 152 -50.37 5.36 -7.71
CA GLY A 152 -49.53 6.46 -8.19
C GLY A 152 -48.02 6.27 -7.99
N LEU A 153 -47.55 5.05 -7.71
CA LEU A 153 -46.12 4.73 -7.66
C LEU A 153 -45.47 5.02 -9.03
N SER A 154 -44.21 5.44 -9.06
CA SER A 154 -43.47 5.76 -10.29
C SER A 154 -41.99 5.48 -10.11
N ASP A 155 -41.20 5.51 -11.18
CA ASP A 155 -39.75 5.25 -11.12
C ASP A 155 -39.01 6.21 -10.19
N GLU A 156 -39.55 7.41 -9.93
CA GLU A 156 -39.03 8.39 -8.98
C GLU A 156 -39.07 7.92 -7.51
N HIS A 157 -39.81 6.86 -7.21
CA HIS A 157 -39.86 6.26 -5.89
C HIS A 157 -38.78 5.17 -5.70
N LEU A 158 -38.07 4.77 -6.75
CA LEU A 158 -36.98 3.79 -6.64
C LEU A 158 -35.67 4.48 -6.19
N PRO A 159 -34.79 3.79 -5.45
CA PRO A 159 -34.93 2.41 -4.98
C PRO A 159 -35.75 2.30 -3.68
N LEU A 160 -36.40 1.15 -3.49
CA LEU A 160 -37.14 0.81 -2.26
C LEU A 160 -36.28 -0.06 -1.34
N CYS A 161 -36.47 0.09 -0.02
CA CYS A 161 -35.77 -0.74 0.96
C CYS A 161 -36.62 -1.06 2.20
N GLU A 162 -36.23 -2.12 2.92
CA GLU A 162 -36.75 -2.46 4.24
C GLU A 162 -35.69 -2.13 5.32
N PRO A 163 -36.05 -1.56 6.49
CA PRO A 163 -35.10 -1.26 7.56
C PRO A 163 -34.58 -2.53 8.23
N ASP A 164 -33.26 -2.59 8.46
CA ASP A 164 -32.56 -3.72 9.09
C ASP A 164 -33.19 -4.11 10.44
N GLY A 165 -33.44 -5.42 10.62
CA GLY A 165 -33.97 -5.99 11.88
C GLY A 165 -35.49 -6.05 12.02
N SER A 166 -36.26 -5.60 11.02
CA SER A 166 -37.72 -5.63 11.06
C SER A 166 -38.30 -7.00 10.71
N LYS A 167 -38.69 -7.80 11.71
CA LYS A 167 -39.46 -9.05 11.53
C LYS A 167 -40.89 -8.83 11.00
N SER A 168 -41.35 -7.58 10.87
CA SER A 168 -42.67 -7.24 10.34
C SER A 168 -42.57 -6.51 9.01
N GLY A 169 -43.11 -7.12 7.95
CA GLY A 169 -43.15 -6.58 6.59
C GLY A 169 -43.95 -5.29 6.36
N LYS A 170 -44.15 -4.44 7.37
CA LYS A 170 -44.99 -3.23 7.32
C LYS A 170 -44.21 -1.92 7.13
N ARG A 171 -42.88 -1.96 6.94
CA ARG A 171 -42.01 -0.75 6.92
C ARG A 171 -41.22 -0.58 5.62
N LEU A 172 -41.85 -0.80 4.46
CA LEU A 172 -41.23 -0.46 3.17
C LEU A 172 -41.12 1.07 3.03
N LYS A 173 -39.95 1.56 2.62
CA LYS A 173 -39.68 3.00 2.42
C LYS A 173 -39.00 3.28 1.08
N SER A 174 -39.27 4.45 0.51
CA SER A 174 -38.56 4.96 -0.67
C SER A 174 -37.26 5.68 -0.29
N LEU A 175 -36.21 5.47 -1.07
CA LEU A 175 -34.97 6.25 -1.07
C LEU A 175 -34.84 7.13 -2.33
N GLY A 176 -35.88 7.18 -3.16
CA GLY A 176 -35.92 7.99 -4.36
C GLY A 176 -36.23 9.46 -4.09
N PRO A 177 -36.16 10.33 -5.11
CA PRO A 177 -36.46 11.76 -4.99
C PRO A 177 -37.92 12.08 -4.61
N ALA A 178 -38.88 11.18 -4.87
CA ALA A 178 -40.28 11.39 -4.53
C ALA A 178 -40.59 11.11 -3.04
N PRO A 179 -41.36 11.97 -2.34
CA PRO A 179 -41.67 11.79 -0.92
C PRO A 179 -42.60 10.59 -0.66
N ASP A 180 -42.27 9.77 0.35
CA ASP A 180 -43.09 8.63 0.80
C ASP A 180 -44.33 9.14 1.55
N THR A 181 -45.47 9.26 0.85
CA THR A 181 -46.77 9.63 1.44
C THR A 181 -47.46 8.45 2.15
N GLY A 182 -46.79 7.31 2.32
CA GLY A 182 -47.30 6.17 3.05
C GLY A 182 -48.28 5.32 2.23
N SER A 183 -49.27 5.90 1.55
CA SER A 183 -50.29 5.14 0.80
C SER A 183 -49.80 4.59 -0.55
N VAL A 184 -48.79 5.23 -1.15
CA VAL A 184 -48.27 4.88 -2.49
C VAL A 184 -47.61 3.49 -2.52
N LEU A 185 -47.08 3.03 -1.38
CA LEU A 185 -46.41 1.72 -1.26
C LEU A 185 -47.34 0.58 -0.81
N ASP A 186 -48.61 0.87 -0.53
CA ASP A 186 -49.56 -0.12 0.00
C ASP A 186 -49.78 -1.34 -0.90
N PRO A 187 -49.82 -1.21 -2.25
CA PRO A 187 -49.90 -2.38 -3.12
C PRO A 187 -48.76 -3.37 -2.87
N LEU A 188 -47.53 -2.86 -2.71
CA LEU A 188 -46.35 -3.69 -2.44
C LEU A 188 -46.34 -4.21 -1.00
N ARG A 189 -46.78 -3.43 -0.01
CA ARG A 189 -46.87 -3.88 1.40
C ARG A 189 -47.80 -5.08 1.57
N SER A 190 -48.84 -5.17 0.76
CA SER A 190 -49.81 -6.28 0.77
C SER A 190 -49.25 -7.60 0.24
N TRP A 191 -48.12 -7.58 -0.47
CA TRP A 191 -47.51 -8.78 -1.05
C TRP A 191 -46.89 -9.69 0.02
N ARG A 192 -46.77 -10.98 -0.30
CA ARG A 192 -46.04 -11.94 0.54
C ARG A 192 -44.56 -11.55 0.60
N HIS A 193 -43.92 -11.85 1.72
CA HIS A 193 -42.51 -11.53 1.96
C HIS A 193 -41.59 -11.97 0.80
N ALA A 194 -41.72 -13.21 0.31
CA ALA A 194 -40.92 -13.73 -0.80
C ALA A 194 -41.04 -12.89 -2.09
N GLN A 195 -42.26 -12.46 -2.45
CA GLN A 195 -42.52 -11.67 -3.65
C GLN A 195 -41.91 -10.27 -3.55
N ARG A 196 -41.97 -9.67 -2.34
CA ARG A 196 -41.34 -8.38 -2.10
C ARG A 196 -39.82 -8.49 -2.12
N CYS A 197 -39.25 -9.51 -1.47
CA CYS A 197 -37.82 -9.75 -1.54
C CYS A 197 -37.37 -9.88 -3.00
N GLU A 198 -38.08 -10.63 -3.83
CA GLU A 198 -37.76 -10.75 -5.25
C GLU A 198 -37.77 -9.40 -5.98
N PHE A 199 -38.81 -8.59 -5.80
CA PHE A 199 -38.88 -7.23 -6.37
C PHE A 199 -37.71 -6.35 -5.90
N LEU A 200 -37.43 -6.37 -4.59
CA LEU A 200 -36.37 -5.57 -3.96
C LEU A 200 -34.96 -6.00 -4.40
N GLU A 201 -34.79 -7.27 -4.76
CA GLU A 201 -33.55 -7.81 -5.32
C GLU A 201 -33.42 -7.47 -6.82
N LYS A 202 -34.48 -7.66 -7.61
CA LYS A 202 -34.45 -7.42 -9.07
C LYS A 202 -34.40 -5.94 -9.44
N GLN A 203 -34.87 -5.02 -8.59
CA GLN A 203 -34.85 -3.58 -8.91
C GLN A 203 -33.45 -3.08 -9.32
N TRP A 204 -32.39 -3.61 -8.70
CA TRP A 204 -31.04 -3.06 -8.83
C TRP A 204 -30.49 -3.12 -10.26
N ILE A 205 -30.95 -4.08 -11.10
CA ILE A 205 -30.49 -4.19 -12.49
C ILE A 205 -30.93 -3.00 -13.35
N PHE A 206 -31.96 -2.26 -12.95
CA PHE A 206 -32.47 -1.07 -13.64
C PHE A 206 -31.99 0.25 -13.03
N MET A 207 -31.18 0.20 -11.97
CA MET A 207 -30.81 1.37 -11.17
C MET A 207 -29.51 2.06 -11.60
N ALA A 208 -28.83 1.58 -12.65
CA ALA A 208 -27.59 2.21 -13.10
C ALA A 208 -27.79 3.70 -13.44
N PRO A 209 -26.98 4.63 -12.90
CA PRO A 209 -27.15 6.06 -13.12
C PRO A 209 -26.84 6.44 -14.57
N VAL A 210 -27.52 7.46 -15.08
CA VAL A 210 -27.19 8.13 -16.35
C VAL A 210 -26.58 9.47 -15.99
N PHE A 211 -25.33 9.70 -16.40
CA PHE A 211 -24.63 10.96 -16.14
C PHE A 211 -25.06 12.02 -17.15
N THR A 212 -25.67 13.11 -16.68
CA THR A 212 -26.20 14.18 -17.53
C THR A 212 -25.51 15.52 -17.25
N GLY A 213 -25.57 16.44 -18.21
CA GLY A 213 -25.05 17.80 -18.01
C GLY A 213 -25.86 18.64 -17.02
N GLU A 214 -27.11 18.25 -16.75
CA GLU A 214 -28.01 18.94 -15.83
C GLU A 214 -27.77 18.56 -14.37
N ASN A 215 -27.34 17.31 -14.12
CA ASN A 215 -27.09 16.81 -12.78
C ASN A 215 -25.62 16.41 -12.60
N PHE A 216 -24.92 17.12 -11.70
CA PHE A 216 -23.53 16.82 -11.36
C PHE A 216 -23.39 15.82 -10.21
N VAL A 217 -24.28 15.88 -9.20
CA VAL A 217 -24.10 15.18 -7.92
C VAL A 217 -25.01 13.95 -7.83
N TYR A 218 -24.42 12.78 -7.54
CA TYR A 218 -25.13 11.51 -7.43
C TYR A 218 -24.90 10.88 -6.05
N LYS A 219 -25.94 10.83 -5.22
CA LYS A 219 -25.93 10.01 -4.00
C LYS A 219 -26.52 8.65 -4.33
N LEU A 220 -25.70 7.60 -4.20
CA LEU A 220 -26.01 6.27 -4.68
C LEU A 220 -26.14 5.28 -3.52
N HIS A 221 -27.01 4.29 -3.65
CA HIS A 221 -27.03 3.15 -2.74
C HIS A 221 -25.91 2.15 -3.10
N LYS A 222 -25.29 1.49 -2.12
CA LYS A 222 -24.17 0.54 -2.33
C LYS A 222 -24.47 -0.61 -3.32
N ARG A 223 -25.75 -0.97 -3.44
CA ARG A 223 -26.23 -2.02 -4.36
C ARG A 223 -26.42 -1.53 -5.79
N CYS A 224 -26.44 -0.22 -6.01
CA CYS A 224 -26.53 0.35 -7.35
C CYS A 224 -25.35 -0.14 -8.20
N PRO A 225 -25.60 -0.69 -9.41
CA PRO A 225 -24.53 -0.97 -10.35
C PRO A 225 -24.10 0.33 -11.03
N LEU A 226 -22.78 0.60 -11.05
CA LEU A 226 -22.24 1.67 -11.88
C LEU A 226 -22.10 1.18 -13.33
N PRO A 227 -22.36 2.02 -14.34
CA PRO A 227 -22.35 1.64 -15.76
C PRO A 227 -20.92 1.57 -16.33
N PHE A 228 -19.98 1.04 -15.55
CA PHE A 228 -18.57 0.92 -15.92
C PHE A 228 -18.31 -0.43 -16.57
N VAL A 229 -17.93 -0.44 -17.83
CA VAL A 229 -17.78 -1.67 -18.62
C VAL A 229 -16.31 -2.09 -18.73
N PRO A 230 -16.02 -3.39 -18.92
CA PRO A 230 -14.65 -3.89 -19.02
C PRO A 230 -13.96 -3.44 -20.32
N PHE A 231 -12.64 -3.32 -20.23
CA PHE A 231 -11.77 -3.18 -21.38
C PHE A 231 -11.77 -4.50 -22.17
N SER A 232 -11.87 -4.44 -23.50
CA SER A 232 -11.82 -5.62 -24.35
C SER A 232 -10.35 -6.01 -24.62
N SER A 233 -10.13 -7.23 -25.12
CA SER A 233 -8.77 -7.70 -25.46
C SER A 233 -8.07 -6.84 -26.52
N LYS A 234 -8.84 -6.16 -27.38
CA LYS A 234 -8.34 -5.24 -28.42
C LYS A 234 -8.17 -3.80 -27.93
N ASP A 235 -8.57 -3.49 -26.70
CA ASP A 235 -8.61 -2.13 -26.19
C ASP A 235 -8.27 -2.10 -24.69
N GLN A 236 -6.97 -1.99 -24.38
CA GLN A 236 -6.43 -1.92 -23.03
C GLN A 236 -6.38 -0.47 -22.50
N PRO A 237 -6.42 -0.29 -21.16
CA PRO A 237 -6.17 1.02 -20.57
C PRO A 237 -4.77 1.52 -20.97
N GLN A 238 -4.68 2.79 -21.34
CA GLN A 238 -3.44 3.44 -21.79
C GLN A 238 -2.46 3.60 -20.62
N SER A 239 -2.95 3.60 -19.38
CA SER A 239 -2.10 3.75 -18.20
C SER A 239 -2.73 3.17 -16.92
N GLY A 240 -1.88 2.83 -15.95
CA GLY A 240 -2.32 2.33 -14.64
C GLY A 240 -2.94 3.41 -13.75
N PRO A 241 -3.49 3.04 -12.58
CA PRO A 241 -3.97 4.02 -11.61
C PRO A 241 -2.81 4.92 -11.15
N HIS A 242 -3.00 6.24 -11.25
CA HIS A 242 -2.05 7.25 -10.80
C HIS A 242 -2.44 7.75 -9.41
N GLY A 243 -1.56 7.56 -8.42
CA GLY A 243 -1.75 8.11 -7.08
C GLY A 243 -1.30 9.57 -7.00
N GLY A 244 -2.18 10.44 -6.52
CA GLY A 244 -1.90 11.84 -6.19
C GLY A 244 -2.11 12.14 -4.70
N LEU A 245 -1.80 13.36 -4.27
CA LEU A 245 -1.92 13.79 -2.86
C LEU A 245 -3.34 13.71 -2.30
N SER A 246 -4.35 13.90 -3.16
CA SER A 246 -5.76 13.99 -2.78
C SER A 246 -6.57 12.74 -3.11
N GLY A 247 -6.01 11.82 -3.92
CA GLY A 247 -6.74 10.63 -4.35
C GLY A 247 -5.95 9.74 -5.30
N SER A 248 -6.64 8.77 -5.91
CA SER A 248 -6.15 8.02 -7.06
C SER A 248 -6.98 8.34 -8.30
N VAL A 249 -6.34 8.52 -9.46
CA VAL A 249 -7.00 8.66 -10.76
C VAL A 249 -6.79 7.40 -11.57
N ARG A 250 -7.87 6.82 -12.10
CA ARG A 250 -7.81 5.62 -12.96
C ARG A 250 -8.64 5.79 -14.21
N GLU A 251 -8.16 5.25 -15.32
CA GLU A 251 -8.94 5.16 -16.56
C GLU A 251 -10.03 4.09 -16.40
N ILE A 252 -11.27 4.44 -16.79
CA ILE A 252 -12.40 3.53 -16.86
C ILE A 252 -13.20 3.78 -18.15
N LYS A 253 -14.00 2.80 -18.56
CA LYS A 253 -14.98 2.94 -19.65
C LYS A 253 -16.38 3.05 -19.08
N VAL A 254 -17.12 4.05 -19.55
CA VAL A 254 -18.55 4.20 -19.25
C VAL A 254 -19.35 3.74 -20.46
N HIS A 255 -20.42 2.98 -20.22
CA HIS A 255 -21.35 2.60 -21.27
C HIS A 255 -21.95 3.86 -21.93
N GLU A 256 -22.01 3.90 -23.25
CA GLU A 256 -22.38 5.10 -24.02
C GLU A 256 -23.79 5.64 -23.69
N ALA A 257 -24.74 4.75 -23.44
CA ALA A 257 -26.09 5.12 -23.02
C ALA A 257 -26.18 5.78 -21.63
N HIS A 258 -25.12 5.70 -20.84
CA HIS A 258 -25.09 6.20 -19.45
C HIS A 258 -24.28 7.49 -19.28
N GLN A 259 -23.88 8.14 -20.38
CA GLN A 259 -23.14 9.39 -20.34
C GLN A 259 -23.59 10.33 -21.46
N GLN A 260 -24.16 11.47 -21.09
CA GLN A 260 -24.68 12.50 -21.99
C GLN A 260 -23.90 13.83 -21.92
N VAL A 261 -22.84 13.91 -21.10
CA VAL A 261 -22.02 15.13 -20.94
C VAL A 261 -20.99 15.30 -22.05
N LEU A 262 -20.40 14.19 -22.51
CA LEU A 262 -19.36 14.19 -23.55
C LEU A 262 -19.95 13.87 -24.93
N PRO A 263 -19.43 14.47 -26.01
CA PRO A 263 -19.90 14.17 -27.36
C PRO A 263 -19.64 12.69 -27.70
N GLN A 264 -20.68 11.99 -28.16
CA GLN A 264 -20.55 10.61 -28.62
C GLN A 264 -19.73 10.55 -29.92
N LYS A 265 -18.70 9.70 -29.94
CA LYS A 265 -17.94 9.36 -31.15
C LYS A 265 -18.33 7.94 -31.57
N ASP A 266 -19.11 7.82 -32.65
CA ASP A 266 -19.37 6.60 -33.43
C ASP A 266 -19.59 5.30 -32.64
N GLY A 267 -20.51 5.31 -31.65
CA GLY A 267 -20.92 4.09 -30.94
C GLY A 267 -19.83 3.42 -30.08
N ARG A 268 -18.78 4.15 -29.70
CA ARG A 268 -17.67 3.62 -28.89
C ARG A 268 -17.85 3.95 -27.41
N PRO A 269 -17.51 3.02 -26.48
CA PRO A 269 -17.49 3.30 -25.05
C PRO A 269 -16.61 4.51 -24.72
N ILE A 270 -17.12 5.41 -23.87
CA ILE A 270 -16.44 6.66 -23.54
C ILE A 270 -15.43 6.40 -22.44
N ARG A 271 -14.16 6.75 -22.69
CA ARG A 271 -13.09 6.71 -21.69
C ARG A 271 -13.19 7.92 -20.78
N VAL A 272 -13.14 7.67 -19.48
CA VAL A 272 -13.21 8.72 -18.46
C VAL A 272 -12.16 8.44 -17.38
N ALA A 273 -11.66 9.49 -16.76
CA ALA A 273 -10.84 9.44 -15.57
C ALA A 273 -11.73 9.40 -14.32
N LEU A 274 -11.60 8.35 -13.51
CA LEU A 274 -12.22 8.24 -12.19
C LEU A 274 -11.22 8.66 -11.12
N LYS A 275 -11.46 9.82 -10.49
CA LYS A 275 -10.71 10.30 -9.33
C LYS A 275 -11.44 9.85 -8.05
N THR A 276 -10.78 9.02 -7.25
CA THR A 276 -11.27 8.57 -5.93
C THR A 276 -10.53 9.33 -4.85
N ILE A 277 -11.24 9.99 -3.93
CA ILE A 277 -10.63 10.72 -2.81
C ILE A 277 -10.23 9.74 -1.71
N TRP A 278 -9.06 9.95 -1.09
CA TRP A 278 -8.64 9.11 0.05
C TRP A 278 -9.59 9.27 1.25
N PRO A 279 -9.86 8.22 2.05
CA PRO A 279 -10.77 8.30 3.20
C PRO A 279 -10.42 9.43 4.18
N GLN A 280 -9.12 9.60 4.48
CA GLN A 280 -8.62 10.66 5.36
C GLN A 280 -8.81 12.10 4.82
N MET A 281 -9.25 12.25 3.57
CA MET A 281 -9.52 13.53 2.90
C MET A 281 -11.02 13.77 2.67
N GLY A 282 -11.90 12.93 3.23
CA GLY A 282 -13.35 12.98 3.00
C GLY A 282 -14.00 14.34 3.33
N HIS A 283 -13.48 15.09 4.30
CA HIS A 283 -13.98 16.43 4.63
C HIS A 283 -13.76 17.49 3.54
N TYR A 284 -12.82 17.26 2.62
CA TYR A 284 -12.59 18.14 1.45
C TYR A 284 -13.45 17.79 0.24
N PHE A 285 -14.05 16.59 0.21
CA PHE A 285 -14.84 16.13 -0.93
C PHE A 285 -15.94 17.13 -1.30
N HIS A 286 -16.69 17.63 -0.32
CA HIS A 286 -17.75 18.62 -0.58
C HIS A 286 -17.22 19.97 -1.08
N GLN A 287 -16.05 20.40 -0.63
CA GLN A 287 -15.43 21.65 -1.12
C GLN A 287 -14.98 21.52 -2.59
N GLU A 288 -14.45 20.36 -2.95
CA GLU A 288 -14.07 20.05 -4.33
C GLU A 288 -15.33 19.88 -5.20
N GLU A 289 -16.37 19.20 -4.71
CA GLU A 289 -17.67 19.02 -5.35
C GLU A 289 -18.32 20.38 -5.68
N ASP A 290 -18.35 21.31 -4.72
CA ASP A 290 -18.86 22.67 -4.91
C ASP A 290 -18.09 23.42 -6.01
N THR A 291 -16.76 23.31 -6.02
CA THR A 291 -15.91 23.98 -7.00
C THR A 291 -16.11 23.40 -8.40
N LEU A 292 -16.12 22.07 -8.52
CA LEU A 292 -16.33 21.37 -9.78
C LEU A 292 -17.75 21.58 -10.33
N SER A 293 -18.77 21.73 -9.47
CA SER A 293 -20.14 22.05 -9.91
C SER A 293 -20.23 23.41 -10.62
N VAL A 294 -19.40 24.37 -10.24
CA VAL A 294 -19.30 25.68 -10.92
C VAL A 294 -18.57 25.51 -12.25
N ILE A 295 -17.49 24.73 -12.27
CA ILE A 295 -16.67 24.50 -13.46
C ILE A 295 -17.43 23.71 -14.53
N GLN A 296 -18.28 22.76 -14.14
CA GLN A 296 -19.14 22.00 -15.05
C GLN A 296 -20.00 22.93 -15.94
N LYS A 297 -20.40 24.08 -15.40
CA LYS A 297 -21.24 25.08 -16.08
C LYS A 297 -20.44 26.06 -16.94
N ILE A 298 -19.11 25.99 -16.92
CA ILE A 298 -18.23 26.81 -17.74
C ILE A 298 -17.87 26.02 -19.00
N ASP A 299 -18.33 26.50 -20.15
CA ASP A 299 -17.96 25.92 -21.43
C ASP A 299 -16.74 26.63 -22.01
N HIS A 300 -15.56 26.04 -21.84
CA HIS A 300 -14.31 26.59 -22.34
C HIS A 300 -13.35 25.50 -22.84
N PRO A 301 -12.75 25.62 -24.04
CA PRO A 301 -11.96 24.55 -24.65
C PRO A 301 -10.70 24.17 -23.87
N HIS A 302 -10.14 25.10 -23.08
CA HIS A 302 -8.92 24.91 -22.28
C HIS A 302 -9.17 24.69 -20.78
N LEU A 303 -10.41 24.39 -20.37
CA LEU A 303 -10.74 24.05 -18.99
C LEU A 303 -11.37 22.65 -18.96
N ILE A 304 -10.96 21.79 -18.03
CA ILE A 304 -11.55 20.45 -17.92
C ILE A 304 -13.01 20.54 -17.50
N LYS A 305 -13.88 19.84 -18.22
CA LYS A 305 -15.31 19.79 -17.92
C LYS A 305 -15.63 18.53 -17.12
N PRO A 306 -15.81 18.61 -15.79
CA PRO A 306 -16.09 17.43 -14.98
C PRO A 306 -17.45 16.83 -15.38
N ILE A 307 -17.57 15.51 -15.28
CA ILE A 307 -18.74 14.75 -15.73
C ILE A 307 -19.76 14.65 -14.60
N ALA A 308 -19.34 14.09 -13.47
CA ALA A 308 -20.20 13.83 -12.32
C ALA A 308 -19.37 13.65 -11.05
N SER A 309 -19.96 13.92 -9.88
CA SER A 309 -19.53 13.43 -8.59
C SER A 309 -20.47 12.34 -8.10
N TYR A 310 -19.96 11.32 -7.41
CA TYR A 310 -20.82 10.37 -6.72
C TYR A 310 -20.26 9.93 -5.36
N GLN A 311 -21.17 9.62 -4.45
CA GLN A 311 -20.85 9.08 -3.12
C GLN A 311 -21.91 8.04 -2.73
N TYR A 312 -21.50 6.95 -2.09
CA TYR A 312 -22.45 5.98 -1.55
C TYR A 312 -23.04 6.47 -0.22
N HIS A 313 -24.33 6.25 0.04
CA HIS A 313 -25.03 6.73 1.24
C HIS A 313 -24.41 6.32 2.59
N THR A 314 -23.60 5.27 2.63
CA THR A 314 -23.01 4.69 3.84
C THR A 314 -21.49 4.82 3.90
N GLU A 315 -20.86 5.50 2.93
CA GLU A 315 -19.41 5.62 2.82
C GLU A 315 -18.98 7.08 2.81
N GLU A 316 -17.87 7.36 3.48
CA GLU A 316 -17.25 8.69 3.49
C GLU A 316 -16.46 8.99 2.20
N ASN A 317 -16.16 7.96 1.40
CA ASN A 317 -15.37 8.07 0.18
C ASN A 317 -16.20 8.62 -0.99
N GLY A 318 -15.76 9.75 -1.54
CA GLY A 318 -16.37 10.36 -2.72
C GLY A 318 -15.51 10.23 -3.98
N CYS A 319 -16.18 10.19 -5.13
CA CYS A 319 -15.56 10.01 -6.45
C CYS A 319 -15.96 11.13 -7.41
N PHE A 320 -15.06 11.47 -8.34
CA PHE A 320 -15.30 12.39 -9.44
C PHE A 320 -14.98 11.73 -10.78
N LEU A 321 -15.81 11.98 -11.78
CA LEU A 321 -15.61 11.54 -13.16
C LEU A 321 -15.17 12.73 -14.02
N PHE A 322 -14.13 12.55 -14.81
CA PHE A 322 -13.62 13.54 -15.76
C PHE A 322 -13.39 12.93 -17.14
N PRO A 323 -13.31 13.74 -18.20
CA PRO A 323 -12.87 13.26 -19.51
C PRO A 323 -11.43 12.71 -19.41
N TRP A 324 -11.16 11.58 -20.06
CA TRP A 324 -9.81 11.03 -20.12
C TRP A 324 -8.95 11.80 -21.14
N ALA A 325 -7.73 12.17 -20.78
CA ALA A 325 -6.80 12.88 -21.67
C ALA A 325 -5.91 11.87 -22.41
N GLU A 326 -6.18 11.62 -23.69
CA GLU A 326 -5.56 10.53 -24.45
C GLU A 326 -4.06 10.71 -24.69
N ARG A 327 -3.55 11.95 -24.61
CA ARG A 327 -2.12 12.26 -24.80
C ARG A 327 -1.40 12.60 -23.49
N GLY A 328 -1.99 12.30 -22.34
CA GLY A 328 -1.37 12.52 -21.03
C GLY A 328 -1.32 14.00 -20.62
N ASN A 329 -0.32 14.36 -19.80
CA ASN A 329 -0.12 15.74 -19.33
C ASN A 329 1.00 16.48 -20.09
N LEU A 330 1.09 17.79 -19.93
CA LEU A 330 2.05 18.65 -20.64
C LEU A 330 3.51 18.27 -20.36
N LYS A 331 3.81 17.80 -19.13
CA LYS A 331 5.16 17.32 -18.77
C LYS A 331 5.54 16.06 -19.53
N GLU A 332 4.62 15.12 -19.66
CA GLU A 332 4.79 13.91 -20.46
C GLU A 332 4.93 14.25 -21.94
N PHE A 333 4.07 15.13 -22.45
CA PHE A 333 4.13 15.60 -23.83
C PHE A 333 5.53 16.13 -24.19
N TRP A 334 6.10 17.02 -23.37
CA TRP A 334 7.46 17.52 -23.57
C TRP A 334 8.53 16.44 -23.59
N LYS A 335 8.34 15.37 -22.80
CA LYS A 335 9.28 14.24 -22.72
C LYS A 335 9.16 13.31 -23.93
N THR A 336 7.95 13.10 -24.43
CA THR A 336 7.67 12.14 -25.51
C THR A 336 7.87 12.73 -26.90
N GLU A 337 7.67 14.03 -27.06
CA GLU A 337 7.82 14.71 -28.34
C GLU A 337 9.30 14.98 -28.64
N LYS A 338 9.84 14.28 -29.65
CA LYS A 338 11.28 14.23 -29.97
C LYS A 338 11.70 15.25 -31.03
N THR A 339 10.75 15.91 -31.69
CA THR A 339 11.07 16.92 -32.70
C THR A 339 11.47 18.23 -32.03
N ILE A 340 12.61 18.83 -32.42
CA ILE A 340 13.00 20.17 -31.94
C ILE A 340 12.01 21.19 -32.56
N PRO A 341 11.12 21.82 -31.77
CA PRO A 341 9.96 22.55 -32.29
C PRO A 341 10.31 23.76 -33.16
N LEU A 342 11.48 24.36 -32.94
CA LEU A 342 11.91 25.60 -33.59
C LEU A 342 11.89 25.57 -35.13
N LYS A 343 11.91 24.39 -35.74
CA LYS A 343 11.88 24.21 -37.20
C LYS A 343 10.48 24.01 -37.78
N ASN A 344 9.43 24.01 -36.95
CA ASN A 344 8.07 23.70 -37.35
C ASN A 344 7.11 24.86 -37.07
N ARG A 345 6.72 25.57 -38.14
CA ARG A 345 5.79 26.71 -38.08
C ARG A 345 4.42 26.35 -37.49
N GLU A 346 3.93 25.14 -37.73
CA GLU A 346 2.62 24.67 -37.24
C GLU A 346 2.67 24.42 -35.74
N MET A 347 3.75 23.80 -35.25
CA MET A 347 3.98 23.61 -33.81
C MET A 347 4.07 24.96 -33.08
N MET A 348 4.76 25.94 -33.66
CA MET A 348 4.87 27.29 -33.09
C MET A 348 3.51 28.00 -33.00
N GLY A 349 2.73 27.95 -34.10
CA GLY A 349 1.37 28.51 -34.12
C GLY A 349 0.45 27.82 -33.12
N TRP A 350 0.55 26.49 -33.02
CA TRP A 350 -0.18 25.69 -32.05
C TRP A 350 0.17 26.08 -30.61
N MET A 351 1.46 26.12 -30.25
CA MET A 351 1.92 26.48 -28.90
C MET A 351 1.38 27.85 -28.46
N LEU A 352 1.52 28.88 -29.30
CA LEU A 352 1.04 30.22 -28.99
C LEU A 352 -0.48 30.24 -28.80
N LYS A 353 -1.22 29.50 -29.64
CA LYS A 353 -2.68 29.34 -29.50
C LYS A 353 -3.04 28.66 -28.18
N GLN A 354 -2.32 27.60 -27.79
CA GLN A 354 -2.57 26.93 -26.51
C GLN A 354 -2.28 27.84 -25.31
N MET A 355 -1.18 28.59 -25.32
CA MET A 355 -0.84 29.54 -24.24
C MET A 355 -1.89 30.63 -24.10
N CYS A 356 -2.38 31.18 -25.21
CA CYS A 356 -3.49 32.13 -25.22
C CYS A 356 -4.75 31.52 -24.57
N GLY A 357 -5.13 30.32 -25.00
CA GLY A 357 -6.29 29.62 -24.46
C GLY A 357 -6.18 29.26 -22.97
N LEU A 358 -4.99 28.93 -22.47
CA LEU A 358 -4.75 28.71 -21.03
C LEU A 358 -4.92 30.00 -20.23
N CYS A 359 -4.48 31.15 -20.76
CA CYS A 359 -4.71 32.45 -20.14
C CYS A 359 -6.20 32.81 -20.09
N ASP A 360 -6.92 32.58 -21.19
CA ASP A 360 -8.37 32.84 -21.28
C ASP A 360 -9.16 31.99 -20.29
N ALA A 361 -8.83 30.68 -20.19
CA ALA A 361 -9.44 29.77 -19.22
C ALA A 361 -9.24 30.25 -17.78
N LEU A 362 -8.01 30.68 -17.46
CA LEU A 362 -7.68 31.17 -16.13
C LEU A 362 -8.39 32.49 -15.81
N SER A 363 -8.51 33.39 -16.79
CA SER A 363 -9.25 34.64 -16.67
C SER A 363 -10.74 34.40 -16.36
N ILE A 364 -11.37 33.43 -17.01
CA ILE A 364 -12.77 33.05 -16.74
C ILE A 364 -12.93 32.49 -15.33
N LEU A 365 -12.01 31.63 -14.86
CA LEU A 365 -12.01 31.14 -13.48
C LEU A 365 -11.92 32.30 -12.48
N HIS A 366 -11.00 33.24 -12.72
CA HIS A 366 -10.82 34.42 -11.87
C HIS A 366 -12.06 35.32 -11.86
N ALA A 367 -12.75 35.48 -13.00
CA ALA A 367 -14.01 36.23 -13.11
C ALA A 367 -15.16 35.59 -12.32
N LYS A 368 -15.14 34.26 -12.12
CA LYS A 368 -16.07 33.53 -11.23
C LYS A 368 -15.62 33.53 -9.76
N ASN A 369 -14.64 34.37 -9.41
CA ASN A 369 -14.04 34.45 -8.08
C ASN A 369 -13.51 33.09 -7.59
N ARG A 370 -12.92 32.32 -8.51
CA ARG A 370 -12.21 31.06 -8.24
C ARG A 370 -10.75 31.25 -8.64
N ARG A 371 -9.85 30.65 -7.85
CA ARG A 371 -8.42 30.52 -8.15
C ARG A 371 -8.11 29.05 -8.40
N HIS A 372 -7.07 28.76 -9.16
CA HIS A 372 -6.60 27.38 -9.29
C HIS A 372 -5.70 26.95 -8.12
N GLY A 373 -4.67 27.74 -7.80
CA GLY A 373 -3.77 27.54 -6.67
C GLY A 373 -2.75 26.39 -6.79
N ASP A 374 -2.64 25.71 -7.94
CA ASP A 374 -1.68 24.62 -8.18
C ASP A 374 -1.43 24.42 -9.69
N ILE A 375 -1.26 25.53 -10.43
CA ILE A 375 -0.94 25.46 -11.87
C ILE A 375 0.48 24.92 -12.03
N LYS A 376 0.59 23.77 -12.72
CA LYS A 376 1.85 23.11 -13.07
C LYS A 376 1.65 22.24 -14.31
N PRO A 377 2.72 21.84 -15.01
CA PRO A 377 2.62 21.04 -16.25
C PRO A 377 1.88 19.71 -16.07
N GLU A 378 1.93 19.10 -14.89
CA GLU A 378 1.19 17.88 -14.56
C GLU A 378 -0.32 18.08 -14.48
N ASN A 379 -0.78 19.31 -14.18
CA ASN A 379 -2.20 19.69 -14.10
C ASN A 379 -2.73 20.32 -15.40
N ILE A 380 -1.94 20.29 -16.47
CA ILE A 380 -2.35 20.72 -17.81
C ILE A 380 -2.37 19.48 -18.70
N LEU A 381 -3.58 19.02 -19.06
CA LEU A 381 -3.81 17.77 -19.77
C LEU A 381 -3.96 18.00 -21.27
N LEU A 382 -3.47 17.06 -22.10
CA LEU A 382 -3.53 17.15 -23.56
C LEU A 382 -4.55 16.15 -24.13
N PHE A 383 -5.58 16.68 -24.78
CA PHE A 383 -6.63 15.91 -25.45
C PHE A 383 -6.34 15.84 -26.94
N GLU A 384 -6.66 14.72 -27.58
CA GLU A 384 -6.46 14.53 -29.03
C GLU A 384 -7.31 15.48 -29.89
N GLU A 385 -8.44 15.94 -29.36
CA GLU A 385 -9.34 16.83 -30.09
C GLU A 385 -8.75 18.23 -30.29
N GLY A 386 -8.98 18.81 -31.47
CA GLY A 386 -8.50 20.14 -31.86
C GLY A 386 -7.58 20.12 -33.08
N ASP A 387 -6.85 21.22 -33.28
CA ASP A 387 -5.90 21.37 -34.39
C ASP A 387 -4.59 20.61 -34.12
N TYR A 388 -3.80 20.35 -35.17
CA TYR A 388 -2.41 19.86 -35.15
C TYR A 388 -2.07 18.81 -34.06
N ASN A 389 -1.73 19.23 -32.84
CA ASN A 389 -1.32 18.37 -31.73
C ASN A 389 -2.35 18.16 -30.62
N GLY A 390 -3.58 18.65 -30.80
CA GLY A 390 -4.67 18.54 -29.84
C GLY A 390 -4.90 19.82 -29.02
N THR A 391 -5.57 19.70 -27.87
CA THR A 391 -5.95 20.86 -27.02
C THR A 391 -5.51 20.65 -25.57
N LEU A 392 -4.82 21.64 -25.00
CA LEU A 392 -4.40 21.67 -23.60
C LEU A 392 -5.55 22.15 -22.70
N ARG A 393 -5.82 21.44 -21.62
CA ARG A 393 -6.86 21.80 -20.63
C ARG A 393 -6.30 21.86 -19.23
N ILE A 394 -6.67 22.91 -18.51
CA ILE A 394 -6.39 23.05 -17.08
C ILE A 394 -7.28 22.07 -16.30
N ALA A 395 -6.68 21.28 -15.42
CA ALA A 395 -7.35 20.30 -14.56
C ALA A 395 -6.97 20.49 -13.09
N ASP A 396 -7.73 19.87 -12.18
CA ASP A 396 -7.47 19.86 -10.72
C ASP A 396 -7.60 21.23 -9.99
N VAL A 397 -8.56 22.05 -10.41
CA VAL A 397 -8.81 23.41 -9.88
C VAL A 397 -9.51 23.42 -8.49
N GLY A 398 -9.78 22.27 -7.88
CA GLY A 398 -10.52 22.12 -6.61
C GLY A 398 -9.69 22.13 -5.32
N LEU A 399 -8.35 22.03 -5.39
CA LEU A 399 -7.51 21.73 -4.22
C LEU A 399 -6.74 22.93 -3.64
N ALA A 400 -7.07 24.16 -4.06
CA ALA A 400 -6.30 25.37 -3.78
C ALA A 400 -6.11 25.71 -2.29
N LYS A 401 -7.01 25.27 -1.39
CA LYS A 401 -6.90 25.46 0.07
C LYS A 401 -6.11 24.33 0.74
N PHE A 402 -6.30 23.10 0.27
CA PHE A 402 -5.59 21.91 0.74
C PHE A 402 -4.07 22.02 0.48
N HIS A 403 -3.67 22.46 -0.71
CA HIS A 403 -2.26 22.69 -1.02
C HIS A 403 -1.66 23.83 -0.19
N ALA A 404 -2.47 24.82 0.23
CA ALA A 404 -2.00 25.90 1.10
C ALA A 404 -1.63 25.36 2.49
N GLU A 405 -2.57 24.70 3.17
CA GLU A 405 -2.37 24.15 4.52
C GLU A 405 -1.35 23.00 4.58
N ALA A 406 -1.33 22.13 3.55
CA ALA A 406 -0.38 21.03 3.47
C ALA A 406 1.03 21.51 3.12
N THR A 407 1.18 22.64 2.42
CA THR A 407 2.48 23.24 2.10
C THR A 407 2.96 24.15 3.21
N GLU A 408 2.09 24.91 3.87
CA GLU A 408 2.39 25.68 5.08
C GLU A 408 2.88 24.76 6.21
N ARG A 409 2.21 23.62 6.44
CA ARG A 409 2.72 22.58 7.36
C ARG A 409 4.09 22.05 6.95
N ARG A 410 4.35 21.82 5.65
CA ARG A 410 5.66 21.31 5.19
C ARG A 410 6.79 22.34 5.30
N ILE A 411 6.48 23.62 5.07
CA ILE A 411 7.42 24.74 5.24
C ILE A 411 7.72 24.94 6.73
N LEU A 412 6.70 24.91 7.60
CA LEU A 412 6.85 24.99 9.05
C LEU A 412 7.60 23.79 9.66
N LEU A 413 7.54 22.61 9.03
CA LEU A 413 8.17 21.38 9.50
C LEU A 413 9.53 21.07 8.84
N GLU A 414 10.04 21.95 7.95
CA GLU A 414 11.26 21.73 7.15
C GLU A 414 11.29 20.38 6.39
N GLU A 415 10.12 19.83 6.05
CA GLU A 415 10.01 18.53 5.40
C GLU A 415 10.39 18.63 3.91
N ARG A 416 11.61 18.21 3.56
CA ARG A 416 12.03 18.06 2.15
C ARG A 416 11.21 16.96 1.45
N THR A 417 10.55 17.30 0.34
CA THR A 417 9.77 16.39 -0.50
C THR A 417 10.62 15.27 -1.12
N LYS A 418 10.14 14.01 -1.00
CA LYS A 418 10.64 12.83 -1.74
C LYS A 418 10.08 12.73 -3.18
N THR A 419 9.12 13.58 -3.56
CA THR A 419 8.67 13.74 -4.95
C THR A 419 9.71 14.57 -5.72
N MET A 420 10.27 14.03 -6.80
CA MET A 420 11.17 14.83 -7.64
C MET A 420 10.46 16.12 -8.14
N THR A 421 10.89 17.25 -7.57
CA THR A 421 10.75 18.66 -8.00
C THR A 421 9.36 19.33 -8.17
N GLY A 422 8.22 18.65 -7.93
CA GLY A 422 6.96 19.06 -8.56
C GLY A 422 5.95 20.01 -7.86
N THR A 423 6.05 20.39 -6.58
CA THR A 423 4.97 21.22 -5.95
C THR A 423 5.45 22.59 -5.46
N THR A 424 6.67 22.70 -4.95
CA THR A 424 7.20 23.99 -4.46
C THR A 424 7.70 24.90 -5.60
N ARG A 425 8.12 24.31 -6.73
CA ARG A 425 8.75 25.01 -7.84
C ARG A 425 7.90 26.15 -8.43
N TYR A 426 6.61 25.90 -8.58
CA TYR A 426 5.65 26.83 -9.21
C TYR A 426 4.99 27.79 -8.20
N LEU A 427 5.34 27.72 -6.92
CA LEU A 427 4.82 28.62 -5.88
C LEU A 427 5.32 30.04 -6.12
N SER A 428 4.42 31.01 -5.96
CA SER A 428 4.79 32.42 -5.99
C SER A 428 5.43 32.86 -4.66
N PRO A 429 6.25 33.92 -4.66
CA PRO A 429 6.96 34.36 -3.46
C PRO A 429 6.03 34.81 -2.33
N GLU A 430 4.89 35.43 -2.65
CA GLU A 430 3.95 35.93 -1.62
C GLU A 430 3.23 34.84 -0.81
N PHE A 431 3.35 33.57 -1.22
CA PHE A 431 2.80 32.44 -0.48
C PHE A 431 3.38 32.32 0.94
N VAL A 432 4.60 32.81 1.20
CA VAL A 432 5.29 32.70 2.49
C VAL A 432 4.74 33.69 3.54
N HIS A 433 4.12 34.79 3.13
CA HIS A 433 3.84 35.93 4.01
C HIS A 433 2.36 36.34 4.13
N GLU A 434 1.47 35.76 3.32
CA GLU A 434 0.08 36.24 3.22
C GLU A 434 -0.96 35.13 3.52
N PRO A 435 -1.79 35.28 4.56
CA PRO A 435 -2.87 34.33 4.89
C PRO A 435 -3.93 34.19 3.79
N GLN A 436 -4.04 35.22 2.93
CA GLN A 436 -4.96 35.24 1.79
C GLN A 436 -4.20 35.46 0.49
N ILE A 437 -3.82 34.35 -0.14
CA ILE A 437 -3.10 34.37 -1.42
C ILE A 437 -3.98 34.98 -2.54
N PRO A 438 -3.53 36.05 -3.21
CA PRO A 438 -4.28 36.74 -4.24
C PRO A 438 -4.33 35.96 -5.56
N ARG A 439 -5.32 36.25 -6.44
CA ARG A 439 -5.49 35.59 -7.76
C ARG A 439 -4.27 35.73 -8.69
N VAL A 440 -3.43 36.74 -8.47
CA VAL A 440 -2.15 36.92 -9.20
C VAL A 440 -1.11 35.84 -8.89
N PHE A 441 -1.41 34.93 -7.96
CA PHE A 441 -0.68 33.68 -7.75
C PHE A 441 -0.70 32.80 -9.01
N ASP A 442 -1.88 32.55 -9.58
CA ASP A 442 -1.99 31.66 -10.76
C ASP A 442 -1.26 32.23 -11.98
N VAL A 443 -1.16 33.56 -12.06
CA VAL A 443 -0.41 34.29 -13.11
C VAL A 443 1.08 34.00 -13.00
N TRP A 444 1.64 33.96 -11.78
CA TRP A 444 3.03 33.58 -11.56
C TRP A 444 3.28 32.13 -11.98
N SER A 445 2.46 31.20 -11.48
CA SER A 445 2.60 29.77 -11.77
C SER A 445 2.49 29.47 -13.27
N LEU A 446 1.59 30.15 -13.99
CA LEU A 446 1.49 30.05 -15.44
C LEU A 446 2.74 30.63 -16.15
N GLY A 447 3.34 31.70 -15.60
CA GLY A 447 4.60 32.25 -16.09
C GLY A 447 5.77 31.26 -15.99
N CYS A 448 5.85 30.51 -14.89
CA CYS A 448 6.82 29.43 -14.74
C CYS A 448 6.63 28.34 -15.81
N VAL A 449 5.39 27.93 -16.08
CA VAL A 449 5.05 26.96 -17.14
C VAL A 449 5.45 27.49 -18.52
N PHE A 450 5.21 28.77 -18.81
CA PHE A 450 5.53 29.37 -20.12
C PHE A 450 7.04 29.45 -20.38
N ILE A 451 7.86 29.74 -19.36
CA ILE A 451 9.33 29.65 -19.53
C ILE A 451 9.77 28.22 -19.82
N GLU A 452 9.23 27.23 -19.12
CA GLU A 452 9.55 25.83 -19.40
C GLU A 452 9.15 25.42 -20.82
N PHE A 453 7.98 25.86 -21.28
CA PHE A 453 7.53 25.64 -22.65
C PHE A 453 8.46 26.32 -23.67
N LEU A 454 8.89 27.57 -23.43
CA LEU A 454 9.83 28.29 -24.30
C LEU A 454 11.19 27.59 -24.37
N ILE A 455 11.75 27.15 -23.24
CA ILE A 455 13.02 26.40 -23.20
C ILE A 455 12.88 25.11 -24.00
N TRP A 456 11.80 24.35 -23.80
CA TRP A 456 11.54 23.13 -24.56
C TRP A 456 11.41 23.40 -26.06
N THR A 457 10.69 24.45 -26.44
CA THR A 457 10.49 24.85 -27.84
C THR A 457 11.79 25.25 -28.54
N LEU A 458 12.67 25.98 -27.84
CA LEU A 458 13.90 26.52 -28.42
C LEU A 458 15.07 25.54 -28.36
N HIS A 459 15.14 24.73 -27.31
CA HIS A 459 16.32 23.93 -26.98
C HIS A 459 16.04 22.43 -26.78
N GLY A 460 14.77 22.00 -26.82
CA GLY A 460 14.37 20.61 -26.64
C GLY A 460 14.30 20.17 -25.17
N TYR A 461 13.89 18.91 -24.97
CA TYR A 461 13.64 18.36 -23.63
C TYR A 461 14.88 18.26 -22.75
N ASP A 462 16.05 17.92 -23.29
CA ASP A 462 17.26 17.73 -22.49
C ASP A 462 17.67 19.02 -21.76
N GLN A 463 17.53 20.16 -22.43
CA GLN A 463 17.83 21.47 -21.82
C GLN A 463 16.75 21.88 -20.81
N LEU A 464 15.47 21.58 -21.08
CA LEU A 464 14.40 21.74 -20.09
C LEU A 464 14.66 20.88 -18.84
N PHE A 465 15.12 19.64 -19.01
CA PHE A 465 15.46 18.74 -17.92
C PHE A 465 16.61 19.30 -17.07
N ASN A 466 17.66 19.82 -17.70
CA ASN A 466 18.78 20.46 -17.02
C ASN A 466 18.34 21.73 -16.26
N PHE A 467 17.53 22.58 -16.88
CA PHE A 467 16.94 23.75 -16.24
C PHE A 467 16.16 23.38 -14.97
N ARG A 468 15.34 22.33 -15.04
CA ARG A 468 14.57 21.82 -13.89
C ARG A 468 15.46 21.31 -12.76
N LYS A 469 16.59 20.69 -13.09
CA LYS A 469 17.58 20.20 -12.14
C LYS A 469 18.39 21.35 -11.50
N ALA A 470 18.65 22.43 -12.22
CA ALA A 470 19.47 23.53 -11.73
C ALA A 470 18.75 24.42 -10.68
N SER A 471 17.45 24.67 -10.82
CA SER A 471 16.68 25.48 -9.85
C SER A 471 15.60 24.68 -9.12
N CYS A 472 16.02 23.65 -8.38
CA CYS A 472 15.15 22.58 -7.86
C CYS A 472 14.07 23.00 -6.84
N ALA A 473 14.20 24.14 -6.15
CA ALA A 473 13.29 24.48 -5.05
C ALA A 473 12.15 25.42 -5.49
N HIS A 474 12.47 26.58 -6.06
CA HIS A 474 11.56 27.66 -6.46
C HIS A 474 12.11 28.44 -7.68
N PHE A 475 11.26 29.18 -8.39
CA PHE A 475 11.69 30.15 -9.41
C PHE A 475 12.24 31.46 -8.81
N TRP A 476 12.21 31.60 -7.49
CA TRP A 476 12.60 32.78 -6.74
C TRP A 476 13.48 32.39 -5.54
N ASN A 477 14.22 33.36 -5.00
CA ASN A 477 14.96 33.26 -3.75
C ASN A 477 14.59 34.45 -2.86
N GLU A 478 14.75 34.29 -1.55
CA GLU A 478 14.66 35.38 -0.59
C GLU A 478 16.07 35.88 -0.28
N VAL A 479 16.32 37.17 -0.49
CA VAL A 479 17.61 37.82 -0.28
C VAL A 479 17.35 39.13 0.45
N ASN A 480 17.85 39.26 1.68
CA ASN A 480 17.67 40.46 2.53
C ASN A 480 16.19 40.85 2.71
N ASP A 481 15.33 39.89 3.04
CA ASP A 481 13.87 40.07 3.21
C ASP A 481 13.12 40.56 1.94
N GLU A 482 13.78 40.50 0.77
CA GLU A 482 13.16 40.76 -0.53
C GLU A 482 13.16 39.52 -1.42
N PHE A 483 12.07 39.33 -2.16
CA PHE A 483 11.97 38.25 -3.13
C PHE A 483 12.57 38.64 -4.49
N VAL A 484 13.52 37.84 -4.95
CA VAL A 484 14.19 38.00 -6.25
C VAL A 484 14.04 36.75 -7.11
N ILE A 485 14.18 36.87 -8.43
CA ILE A 485 14.20 35.70 -9.33
C ILE A 485 15.46 34.87 -9.06
N HIS A 486 15.30 33.54 -9.03
CA HIS A 486 16.41 32.62 -8.80
C HIS A 486 17.51 32.81 -9.85
N THR A 487 18.78 32.80 -9.44
CA THR A 487 19.93 33.13 -10.30
C THR A 487 19.97 32.34 -11.62
N GLU A 488 19.76 31.02 -11.56
CA GLU A 488 19.66 30.16 -12.75
C GLU A 488 18.49 30.55 -13.67
N VAL A 489 17.33 30.89 -13.11
CA VAL A 489 16.16 31.34 -13.90
C VAL A 489 16.50 32.66 -14.58
N GLN A 490 17.13 33.59 -13.86
CA GLN A 490 17.58 34.87 -14.41
C GLN A 490 18.58 34.67 -15.55
N ALA A 491 19.54 33.75 -15.40
CA ALA A 491 20.52 33.42 -16.44
C ALA A 491 19.84 32.88 -17.70
N TRP A 492 18.85 31.99 -17.56
CA TRP A 492 18.05 31.50 -18.68
C TRP A 492 17.22 32.60 -19.34
N LEU A 493 16.55 33.46 -18.56
CA LEU A 493 15.80 34.61 -19.10
C LEU A 493 16.70 35.55 -19.90
N SER A 494 17.92 35.82 -19.42
CA SER A 494 18.91 36.63 -20.12
C SER A 494 19.40 35.93 -21.40
N ASN A 495 19.65 34.61 -21.36
CA ASN A 495 20.07 33.85 -22.54
C ASN A 495 18.96 33.84 -23.62
N LEU A 496 17.74 33.54 -23.23
CA LEU A 496 16.57 33.59 -24.11
C LEU A 496 16.37 34.99 -24.71
N SER A 497 16.57 36.04 -23.90
CA SER A 497 16.47 37.43 -24.38
C SER A 497 17.52 37.73 -25.45
N LYS A 498 18.78 37.27 -25.27
CA LYS A 498 19.86 37.42 -26.26
C LYS A 498 19.57 36.65 -27.55
N ILE A 499 19.05 35.43 -27.45
CA ILE A 499 18.70 34.59 -28.61
C ILE A 499 17.59 35.25 -29.45
N LEU A 500 16.63 35.90 -28.79
CA LEU A 500 15.48 36.53 -29.42
C LEU A 500 15.71 38.02 -29.73
N GLU A 501 16.89 38.58 -29.38
CA GLU A 501 17.22 39.99 -29.55
C GLU A 501 17.27 40.38 -31.04
N GLY A 502 16.66 41.52 -31.38
CA GLY A 502 16.62 42.04 -32.75
C GLY A 502 15.73 41.25 -33.73
N SER A 503 15.03 40.21 -33.27
CA SER A 503 14.25 39.31 -34.13
C SER A 503 12.85 39.84 -34.48
N ASN A 504 12.29 40.77 -33.69
CA ASN A 504 10.93 41.31 -33.83
C ASN A 504 9.87 40.19 -34.00
N THR A 505 10.01 39.14 -33.19
CA THR A 505 9.21 37.91 -33.26
C THR A 505 8.18 37.84 -32.14
N ALA A 506 7.10 37.09 -32.37
CA ALA A 506 6.09 36.79 -31.34
C ALA A 506 6.67 36.10 -30.09
N LEU A 507 7.79 35.38 -30.21
CA LEU A 507 8.47 34.78 -29.06
C LEU A 507 9.21 35.81 -28.20
N GLN A 508 9.77 36.84 -28.83
CA GLN A 508 10.38 37.96 -28.13
C GLN A 508 9.32 38.72 -27.32
N ASP A 509 8.17 39.00 -27.94
CA ASP A 509 7.03 39.63 -27.28
C ASP A 509 6.50 38.78 -26.11
N LEU A 510 6.35 37.47 -26.32
CA LEU A 510 5.92 36.54 -25.27
C LEU A 510 6.91 36.50 -24.09
N LEU A 511 8.21 36.40 -24.36
CA LEU A 511 9.24 36.42 -23.32
C LEU A 511 9.19 37.72 -22.51
N GLU A 512 8.95 38.85 -23.18
CA GLU A 512 8.85 40.15 -22.53
C GLU A 512 7.60 40.24 -21.65
N VAL A 513 6.44 39.72 -22.10
CA VAL A 513 5.24 39.59 -21.26
C VAL A 513 5.52 38.73 -20.01
N VAL A 514 6.19 37.59 -20.17
CA VAL A 514 6.51 36.73 -19.03
C VAL A 514 7.42 37.44 -18.03
N LYS A 515 8.48 38.12 -18.48
CA LYS A 515 9.42 38.85 -17.62
C LYS A 515 8.78 40.04 -16.91
N SER A 516 8.02 40.84 -17.65
CA SER A 516 7.52 42.14 -17.16
C SER A 516 6.17 42.03 -16.44
N HIS A 517 5.42 40.94 -16.63
CA HIS A 517 4.05 40.82 -16.13
C HIS A 517 3.71 39.50 -15.42
N MET A 518 4.45 38.41 -15.60
CA MET A 518 4.12 37.12 -14.97
C MET A 518 5.14 36.73 -13.88
N LEU A 519 6.43 36.73 -14.20
CA LEU A 519 7.53 36.42 -13.28
C LEU A 519 8.09 37.68 -12.60
N VAL A 520 7.20 38.48 -12.01
CA VAL A 520 7.56 39.65 -11.21
C VAL A 520 7.42 39.31 -9.73
N PRO A 521 8.51 39.21 -8.94
CA PRO A 521 8.43 38.71 -7.56
C PRO A 521 7.49 39.52 -6.65
N ASN A 522 7.44 40.85 -6.85
CA ASN A 522 6.52 41.71 -6.12
C ASN A 522 5.09 41.61 -6.67
N TRP A 523 4.21 40.97 -5.91
CA TRP A 523 2.82 40.72 -6.32
C TRP A 523 1.99 41.99 -6.52
N LYS A 524 2.29 43.09 -5.81
CA LYS A 524 1.57 44.38 -5.97
C LYS A 524 1.88 45.00 -7.33
N ILE A 525 3.14 44.92 -7.74
CA ILE A 525 3.58 45.36 -9.07
C ILE A 525 2.97 44.44 -10.13
N ARG A 526 3.01 43.12 -9.93
CA ARG A 526 2.38 42.12 -10.80
C ARG A 526 0.86 42.34 -10.96
N SER A 527 0.19 42.73 -9.89
CA SER A 527 -1.24 43.05 -9.91
C SER A 527 -1.53 44.37 -10.62
N ALA A 528 -0.72 45.42 -10.39
CA ALA A 528 -0.88 46.70 -11.06
C ALA A 528 -0.63 46.61 -12.57
N SER A 529 0.40 45.85 -12.99
CA SER A 529 0.71 45.65 -14.41
C SER A 529 -0.37 44.86 -15.15
N SER A 530 -0.99 43.87 -14.50
CA SER A 530 -2.13 43.14 -15.07
C SER A 530 -3.37 44.02 -15.34
N LYS A 531 -3.56 45.11 -14.57
CA LYS A 531 -4.62 46.09 -14.79
C LYS A 531 -4.28 47.14 -15.85
N GLY A 532 -3.00 47.46 -16.03
CA GLY A 532 -2.52 48.45 -16.99
C GLY A 532 -2.58 48.01 -18.46
N TYR A 533 -2.44 46.70 -18.74
CA TYR A 533 -2.43 46.17 -20.11
C TYR A 533 -3.80 46.21 -20.81
N LEU A 534 -4.90 46.21 -20.03
CA LEU A 534 -6.28 46.36 -20.53
C LEU A 534 -6.63 47.77 -21.02
N ILE A 535 -5.73 48.75 -20.86
CA ILE A 535 -6.00 50.16 -21.20
C ILE A 535 -5.19 50.60 -22.43
N ASN A 536 -4.36 49.73 -23.05
CA ASN A 536 -3.60 50.10 -24.23
C ASN A 536 -4.48 50.04 -25.52
N PRO A 537 -4.95 51.18 -26.06
CA PRO A 537 -5.94 51.21 -27.14
C PRO A 537 -5.38 50.65 -28.45
N ILE A 538 -4.05 50.64 -28.60
CA ILE A 538 -3.35 50.17 -29.79
C ILE A 538 -3.37 48.64 -29.86
N ILE A 539 -3.23 47.97 -28.71
CA ILE A 539 -3.28 46.50 -28.62
C ILE A 539 -4.72 46.02 -28.78
N GLU A 540 -5.68 46.73 -28.19
CA GLU A 540 -7.11 46.44 -28.33
C GLU A 540 -7.60 46.63 -29.79
N ALA A 541 -7.12 47.65 -30.49
CA ALA A 541 -7.41 47.86 -31.91
C ALA A 541 -6.81 46.78 -32.83
N ARG A 542 -5.61 46.26 -32.49
CA ARG A 542 -4.97 45.14 -33.23
C ARG A 542 -5.64 43.80 -32.98
N ALA A 543 -6.20 43.57 -31.79
CA ALA A 543 -6.95 42.35 -31.46
C ALA A 543 -8.34 42.32 -32.13
N ARG A 544 -8.99 43.48 -32.34
CA ARG A 544 -10.32 43.56 -32.97
C ARG A 544 -10.32 43.40 -34.51
N THR A 545 -9.18 43.58 -35.18
CA THR A 545 -9.10 43.50 -36.66
C THR A 545 -8.92 42.10 -37.23
N ASN A 546 -8.69 41.08 -36.39
CA ASN A 546 -8.65 39.67 -36.78
C ASN A 546 -9.56 38.83 -35.88
N PRO A 547 -10.87 38.75 -36.16
CA PRO A 547 -11.73 37.81 -35.46
C PRO A 547 -11.36 36.36 -35.83
N PRO A 548 -11.58 35.38 -34.95
CA PRO A 548 -11.50 33.97 -35.32
C PRO A 548 -12.57 33.70 -36.38
N ARG A 549 -12.16 33.28 -37.59
CA ARG A 549 -13.12 32.86 -38.63
C ARG A 549 -14.01 31.74 -38.09
N SER A 550 -15.31 32.01 -38.06
CA SER A 550 -16.36 31.02 -37.85
C SER A 550 -16.41 30.01 -39.00
N LYS A 551 -16.76 28.77 -38.65
CA LYS A 551 -16.97 27.59 -39.50
C LYS A 551 -17.53 27.89 -40.90
N GLU A 552 -16.81 27.49 -41.95
CA GLU A 552 -17.40 27.11 -43.24
C GLU A 552 -16.72 25.86 -43.82
N SER A 553 -17.54 25.08 -44.51
CA SER A 553 -17.43 23.71 -45.03
C SER A 553 -16.34 23.45 -46.08
N PRO A 554 -15.93 22.17 -46.30
CA PRO A 554 -14.85 21.82 -47.23
C PRO A 554 -15.35 21.76 -48.68
N GLN A 555 -14.73 22.54 -49.57
CA GLN A 555 -14.86 22.34 -51.02
C GLN A 555 -13.57 21.73 -51.61
N SER A 556 -13.77 20.51 -52.11
CA SER A 556 -13.15 19.78 -53.22
C SER A 556 -11.69 20.05 -53.63
N LEU A 557 -10.94 18.95 -53.56
CA LEU A 557 -9.73 18.57 -54.30
C LEU A 557 -9.67 19.02 -55.77
N ALA A 558 -8.46 19.38 -56.23
CA ALA A 558 -7.94 18.90 -57.51
C ALA A 558 -6.39 18.75 -57.48
N PRO A 559 -5.83 17.71 -58.12
CA PRO A 559 -4.43 17.30 -57.98
C PRO A 559 -3.55 17.73 -59.17
N GLY A 560 -2.23 17.85 -58.98
CA GLY A 560 -1.29 18.17 -60.07
C GLY A 560 0.17 17.81 -59.78
N GLU A 561 0.56 16.62 -60.27
CA GLU A 561 1.85 16.29 -60.93
C GLU A 561 3.19 16.24 -60.14
N LYS A 562 3.71 15.01 -60.00
CA LYS A 562 5.17 14.67 -60.04
C LYS A 562 5.66 14.80 -61.51
N PRO A 563 6.97 14.80 -61.90
CA PRO A 563 8.14 14.19 -61.23
C PRO A 563 9.55 14.82 -61.51
N ARG A 564 10.61 14.10 -61.08
CA ARG A 564 11.99 13.97 -61.67
C ARG A 564 13.20 14.71 -61.05
N SER A 565 13.99 13.88 -60.35
CA SER A 565 15.39 13.50 -60.63
C SER A 565 16.56 14.49 -60.47
N ARG A 566 17.56 13.98 -59.73
CA ARG A 566 19.02 14.07 -59.91
C ARG A 566 19.69 15.44 -59.77
N LEU A 567 20.55 15.57 -58.75
CA LEU A 567 22.03 15.73 -58.85
C LEU A 567 22.60 16.19 -57.49
N ALA A 568 23.72 15.59 -57.07
CA ALA A 568 24.59 16.11 -56.00
C ALA A 568 25.15 17.50 -56.39
N PRO A 569 25.61 18.38 -55.47
CA PRO A 569 26.99 18.29 -54.92
C PRO A 569 27.13 18.94 -53.50
N GLN A 570 28.13 18.61 -52.65
CA GLN A 570 29.47 19.21 -52.49
C GLN A 570 29.68 19.79 -51.07
N LYS A 571 30.87 19.52 -50.52
CA LYS A 571 31.43 20.10 -49.29
C LYS A 571 31.80 21.57 -49.51
N GLN A 572 31.62 22.42 -48.49
CA GLN A 572 32.70 23.19 -47.83
C GLN A 572 32.14 24.14 -46.76
N GLY A 573 32.90 24.30 -45.66
CA GLY A 573 32.87 25.48 -44.81
C GLY A 573 32.58 25.21 -43.33
N SER A 574 33.61 24.83 -42.57
CA SER A 574 33.62 24.97 -41.11
C SER A 574 33.70 26.45 -40.70
N PHE A 575 33.04 26.81 -39.61
CA PHE A 575 33.43 27.95 -38.78
C PHE A 575 33.49 27.49 -37.33
N ASP A 576 34.70 27.50 -36.76
CA ASP A 576 34.98 27.38 -35.33
C ASP A 576 34.67 28.69 -34.61
N VAL A 577 34.19 28.59 -33.36
CA VAL A 577 34.35 29.65 -32.35
C VAL A 577 34.77 29.02 -31.03
N HIS A 578 35.92 29.50 -30.55
CA HIS A 578 36.60 29.16 -29.30
C HIS A 578 35.79 29.47 -28.03
N VAL A 579 35.94 28.62 -27.00
CA VAL A 579 35.67 28.98 -25.60
C VAL A 579 36.96 28.77 -24.81
N VAL A 580 37.42 29.85 -24.18
CA VAL A 580 38.59 29.91 -23.30
C VAL A 580 38.14 29.54 -21.88
N GLY A 581 38.84 28.61 -21.23
CA GLY A 581 38.74 28.35 -19.79
C GLY A 581 39.89 29.02 -19.02
N PRO A 582 39.79 29.13 -17.68
CA PRO A 582 40.95 29.32 -16.82
C PRO A 582 41.14 28.09 -15.91
N ASP A 583 42.14 27.29 -16.22
CA ASP A 583 42.89 26.53 -15.21
C ASP A 583 44.36 26.92 -15.38
N ASP A 584 44.99 27.38 -14.30
CA ASP A 584 46.44 27.31 -14.12
C ASP A 584 46.73 26.28 -13.03
N GLU A 585 47.74 25.47 -13.33
CA GLU A 585 48.09 24.18 -12.77
C GLU A 585 48.64 24.23 -11.34
N VAL A 586 48.29 23.24 -10.50
CA VAL A 586 49.29 22.52 -9.70
C VAL A 586 48.98 21.03 -9.67
N ASN A 587 49.91 20.28 -10.25
CA ASN A 587 50.02 18.84 -10.34
C ASN A 587 50.32 18.20 -8.96
N ASN A 588 49.58 17.16 -8.57
CA ASN A 588 50.09 16.11 -7.70
C ASN A 588 49.45 14.78 -8.09
N SER A 589 50.17 14.08 -8.95
CA SER A 589 50.02 12.68 -9.28
C SER A 589 50.13 11.76 -8.05
N HIS A 590 49.52 10.58 -8.18
CA HIS A 590 49.52 9.41 -7.30
C HIS A 590 48.41 9.32 -6.23
N LEU A 591 47.24 8.83 -6.66
CA LEU A 591 46.75 7.49 -6.28
C LEU A 591 45.49 7.15 -7.08
N MET A 592 45.68 6.35 -8.14
CA MET A 592 44.59 5.65 -8.81
C MET A 592 44.08 4.51 -7.93
N VAL A 593 42.77 4.45 -7.68
CA VAL A 593 42.04 3.17 -7.63
C VAL A 593 40.72 3.35 -8.38
N ASN A 594 40.53 2.52 -9.39
CA ASN A 594 39.32 2.40 -10.21
C ASN A 594 38.05 2.23 -9.34
N THR A 595 37.09 3.12 -9.49
CA THR A 595 35.68 2.81 -9.22
C THR A 595 34.93 2.73 -10.53
N THR A 596 34.58 1.51 -10.89
CA THR A 596 33.71 1.13 -12.00
C THR A 596 32.44 1.97 -11.97
N THR A 597 32.24 2.80 -12.99
CA THR A 597 31.03 3.58 -13.22
C THR A 597 29.85 2.61 -13.41
N SER A 598 29.08 2.35 -12.35
CA SER A 598 27.79 1.69 -12.49
C SER A 598 26.79 2.69 -13.07
N GLN A 599 26.40 2.47 -14.32
CA GLN A 599 25.27 3.13 -14.98
C GLN A 599 24.01 2.97 -14.12
N GLN A 600 23.59 4.03 -13.42
CA GLN A 600 22.31 4.03 -12.71
C GLN A 600 21.16 4.22 -13.70
N TYR A 601 20.48 3.12 -14.02
CA TYR A 601 19.13 3.15 -14.60
C TYR A 601 18.18 3.86 -13.62
N LEU A 602 17.44 4.86 -14.10
CA LEU A 602 16.38 5.53 -13.34
C LEU A 602 15.22 4.54 -13.11
N LEU A 603 14.95 4.22 -11.84
CA LEU A 603 13.88 3.31 -11.40
C LEU A 603 12.52 4.06 -11.39
N THR A 604 11.43 3.37 -11.70
CA THR A 604 10.05 3.91 -11.51
C THR A 604 9.68 4.02 -10.03
N VAL A 605 8.62 4.76 -9.66
CA VAL A 605 8.14 4.90 -8.25
C VAL A 605 7.94 3.54 -7.57
N ASP A 606 7.38 2.59 -8.31
CA ASP A 606 7.20 1.20 -7.88
C ASP A 606 8.56 0.52 -7.64
N GLN A 607 9.47 0.62 -8.62
CA GLN A 607 10.81 0.07 -8.50
C GLN A 607 11.63 0.73 -7.38
N GLU A 608 11.43 2.01 -7.06
CA GLU A 608 12.06 2.71 -5.94
C GLU A 608 11.51 2.25 -4.59
N GLN A 609 10.21 1.98 -4.46
CA GLN A 609 9.65 1.42 -3.23
C GLN A 609 10.16 -0.02 -3.00
N VAL A 610 10.21 -0.86 -4.04
CA VAL A 610 10.86 -2.18 -3.97
C VAL A 610 12.35 -2.05 -3.66
N HIS A 611 13.05 -1.09 -4.27
CA HIS A 611 14.47 -0.84 -3.99
C HIS A 611 14.71 -0.37 -2.55
N ARG A 612 13.84 0.46 -1.99
CA ARG A 612 13.87 0.84 -0.57
C ARG A 612 13.59 -0.36 0.33
N LEU A 613 12.56 -1.15 0.03
CA LEU A 613 12.27 -2.38 0.76
C LEU A 613 13.36 -3.43 0.61
N ASN A 614 14.20 -3.40 -0.43
CA ASN A 614 15.36 -4.28 -0.55
C ASN A 614 16.58 -3.74 0.22
N LYS A 615 16.58 -2.46 0.60
CA LYS A 615 17.62 -1.84 1.41
C LYS A 615 17.21 -1.86 2.88
N ASP A 616 17.83 -2.73 3.67
CA ASP A 616 17.65 -2.78 5.14
C ASP A 616 18.34 -1.58 5.83
N THR A 617 17.86 -0.37 5.56
CA THR A 617 18.47 0.89 6.04
C THR A 617 17.72 1.43 7.24
N TRP A 618 18.39 1.42 8.40
CA TRP A 618 17.88 2.01 9.63
C TRP A 618 18.11 3.52 9.69
N ARG A 619 17.08 4.26 10.10
CA ARG A 619 17.18 5.70 10.39
C ARG A 619 17.05 5.91 11.89
N SER A 620 17.89 6.77 12.45
CA SER A 620 17.87 7.18 13.85
C SER A 620 17.53 8.67 13.97
N LYS A 621 16.70 9.03 14.94
CA LYS A 621 16.37 10.42 15.29
C LYS A 621 16.23 10.54 16.81
N ALA A 622 16.71 11.62 17.40
CA ALA A 622 16.53 11.90 18.82
C ALA A 622 15.04 12.01 19.19
N ASP A 623 14.64 11.39 20.30
CA ASP A 623 13.26 11.43 20.81
C ASP A 623 13.11 12.50 21.91
N ASN A 624 13.38 13.75 21.53
CA ASN A 624 13.43 14.87 22.48
C ASN A 624 12.06 15.21 23.10
N GLU A 625 10.97 14.96 22.39
CA GLU A 625 9.61 15.13 22.94
C GLU A 625 9.38 14.19 24.13
N PHE A 626 9.73 12.91 23.97
CA PHE A 626 9.69 11.94 25.06
C PHE A 626 10.66 12.33 26.19
N ALA A 627 11.89 12.71 25.84
CA ALA A 627 12.90 13.10 26.82
C ALA A 627 12.43 14.25 27.72
N GLN A 628 11.82 15.29 27.15
CA GLN A 628 11.27 16.42 27.92
C GLN A 628 10.18 16.00 28.90
N GLY A 629 9.26 15.13 28.48
CA GLY A 629 8.22 14.57 29.34
C GLY A 629 8.79 13.71 30.48
N LEU A 630 9.77 12.86 30.16
CA LEU A 630 10.45 12.00 31.12
C LEU A 630 11.20 12.80 32.19
N PHE A 631 11.99 13.80 31.81
CA PHE A 631 12.76 14.62 32.76
C PHE A 631 11.88 15.57 33.60
N SER A 632 10.63 15.80 33.17
CA SER A 632 9.63 16.53 33.95
C SER A 632 8.88 15.65 34.96
N ASN A 633 9.02 14.31 34.88
CA ASN A 633 8.30 13.36 35.72
C ASN A 633 8.96 13.23 37.10
N SER A 634 8.21 13.50 38.18
CA SER A 634 8.71 13.41 39.56
C SER A 634 9.11 11.99 39.99
N ASP A 635 8.55 10.95 39.37
CA ASP A 635 8.90 9.55 39.63
C ASP A 635 10.22 9.15 38.95
N TRP A 636 10.72 9.98 38.04
CA TRP A 636 11.98 9.77 37.34
C TRP A 636 13.15 10.35 38.13
N SER A 637 13.77 9.53 38.97
CA SER A 637 15.01 9.88 39.67
C SER A 637 16.22 9.26 38.97
N HIS A 638 16.70 9.86 37.88
CA HIS A 638 18.03 9.57 37.36
C HIS A 638 18.96 10.74 37.68
N ARG A 639 20.14 10.47 38.25
CA ARG A 639 21.04 11.53 38.71
C ARG A 639 21.99 11.96 37.59
N HIS A 640 22.33 13.25 37.57
CA HIS A 640 23.44 13.81 36.82
C HIS A 640 24.71 12.96 37.05
N PRO A 641 25.53 12.71 36.01
CA PRO A 641 26.80 12.02 36.17
C PRO A 641 27.64 12.71 37.24
N THR A 642 28.07 11.99 38.28
CA THR A 642 28.89 12.55 39.37
C THR A 642 30.37 12.71 38.99
N GLN A 643 30.72 12.62 37.70
CA GLN A 643 32.10 12.49 37.23
C GLN A 643 32.78 13.86 37.03
N ALA A 644 34.09 13.93 37.30
CA ALA A 644 34.93 15.09 37.00
C ALA A 644 35.02 15.31 35.47
N PRO A 645 35.34 16.55 35.00
CA PRO A 645 35.56 16.83 33.58
C PRO A 645 36.53 15.85 32.92
N SER A 646 36.19 15.39 31.71
CA SER A 646 37.03 14.46 30.95
C SER A 646 38.41 15.06 30.65
N LYS A 647 39.44 14.22 30.68
CA LYS A 647 40.81 14.59 30.30
C LYS A 647 40.89 14.62 28.78
N LEU A 648 41.27 15.77 28.22
CA LEU A 648 41.36 15.96 26.77
C LEU A 648 42.77 16.41 26.38
N CYS A 649 43.29 15.88 25.26
CA CYS A 649 44.53 16.41 24.67
C CYS A 649 44.30 17.80 24.06
N ARG A 650 45.38 18.51 23.74
CA ARG A 650 45.32 19.85 23.12
C ARG A 650 44.43 19.91 21.87
N LYS A 651 44.47 18.86 21.03
CA LYS A 651 43.63 18.78 19.82
C LYS A 651 42.14 18.62 20.13
N CYS A 652 41.80 17.92 21.23
CA CYS A 652 40.40 17.64 21.59
C CYS A 652 39.77 18.74 22.46
N THR A 653 40.58 19.54 23.16
CA THR A 653 40.11 20.60 24.07
C THR A 653 39.39 21.74 23.35
N SER A 654 39.73 22.01 22.09
CA SER A 654 39.14 23.11 21.30
C SER A 654 38.06 22.64 20.33
N LEU A 655 37.59 21.40 20.42
CA LEU A 655 36.59 20.88 19.49
C LEU A 655 35.20 21.37 19.87
N ASP A 656 34.51 21.95 18.90
CA ASP A 656 33.08 22.20 18.99
C ASP A 656 32.32 21.14 18.20
N VAL A 657 31.97 20.03 18.87
CA VAL A 657 31.14 18.97 18.28
C VAL A 657 29.74 19.47 17.89
N TRP A 658 29.34 20.62 18.46
CA TRP A 658 28.26 21.57 18.11
C TRP A 658 28.12 21.93 16.64
N GLN A 659 29.27 22.10 15.99
CA GLN A 659 29.36 22.88 14.78
C GLN A 659 28.71 22.14 13.59
N PRO A 660 27.85 22.81 12.79
CA PRO A 660 27.27 22.20 11.60
C PRO A 660 28.34 21.65 10.66
N GLY A 661 28.23 20.37 10.30
CA GLY A 661 29.22 19.69 9.44
C GLY A 661 30.54 19.33 10.13
N PHE A 662 30.61 19.35 11.47
CA PHE A 662 31.79 18.96 12.23
C PHE A 662 32.40 17.63 11.76
N GLU A 663 33.71 17.64 11.52
CA GLU A 663 34.49 16.47 11.13
C GLU A 663 35.61 16.17 12.10
N PHE A 664 35.80 14.87 12.39
CA PHE A 664 36.96 14.37 13.10
C PHE A 664 37.78 13.47 12.19
N GLY A 665 39.06 13.81 12.02
CA GLY A 665 40.01 13.09 11.18
C GLY A 665 41.39 12.92 11.83
N SER A 666 41.90 11.69 11.88
CA SER A 666 43.27 11.35 12.32
C SER A 666 43.66 9.94 11.88
N LEU A 667 44.97 9.65 11.80
CA LEU A 667 45.45 8.27 11.69
C LEU A 667 45.05 7.48 12.94
N VAL A 668 44.67 6.22 12.78
CA VAL A 668 44.30 5.33 13.91
C VAL A 668 45.47 5.15 14.86
N GLY A 669 46.70 5.01 14.37
CA GLY A 669 47.91 4.95 15.19
C GLY A 669 48.09 6.19 16.08
N ASP A 670 47.82 7.38 15.54
CA ASP A 670 47.88 8.64 16.30
C ASP A 670 46.76 8.74 17.35
N ILE A 671 45.57 8.25 17.04
CA ILE A 671 44.44 8.18 17.99
C ILE A 671 44.82 7.26 19.15
N LYS A 672 45.31 6.06 18.85
CA LYS A 672 45.78 5.07 19.83
C LYS A 672 46.92 5.63 20.69
N ALA A 673 47.88 6.34 20.11
CA ALA A 673 48.97 6.96 20.87
C ALA A 673 48.47 7.98 21.91
N ARG A 674 47.42 8.74 21.58
CA ARG A 674 46.82 9.76 22.47
C ARG A 674 45.77 9.20 23.43
N SER A 675 45.24 8.00 23.20
CA SER A 675 44.17 7.39 24.02
C SER A 675 44.49 7.36 25.52
N LYS A 676 45.76 7.14 25.87
CA LYS A 676 46.23 7.05 27.26
C LYS A 676 46.08 8.36 28.07
N GLU A 677 46.00 9.50 27.39
CA GLU A 677 45.97 10.83 28.02
C GLU A 677 44.74 11.66 27.60
N CYS A 678 43.84 11.10 26.79
CA CYS A 678 42.68 11.80 26.24
C CYS A 678 41.48 10.86 26.09
N ASP A 679 40.45 11.09 26.90
CA ASP A 679 39.26 10.25 26.97
C ASP A 679 38.50 10.22 25.63
N LEU A 680 38.50 11.33 24.88
CA LEU A 680 37.90 11.36 23.53
C LEU A 680 38.71 10.55 22.51
N CYS A 681 40.04 10.60 22.58
CA CYS A 681 40.88 9.75 21.72
C CYS A 681 40.74 8.27 22.11
N ASP A 682 40.57 7.96 23.39
CA ASP A 682 40.27 6.61 23.86
C ASP A 682 38.95 6.10 23.27
N LEU A 683 37.89 6.91 23.30
CA LEU A 683 36.60 6.55 22.72
C LEU A 683 36.70 6.26 21.21
N PHE A 684 37.44 7.06 20.43
CA PHE A 684 37.71 6.77 19.02
C PHE A 684 38.63 5.56 18.81
N SER A 685 39.55 5.29 19.74
CA SER A 685 40.41 4.09 19.72
C SER A 685 39.57 2.82 19.86
N GLN A 686 38.64 2.80 20.82
CA GLN A 686 37.70 1.68 21.01
C GLN A 686 36.83 1.44 19.76
N VAL A 687 36.41 2.52 19.07
CA VAL A 687 35.69 2.41 17.79
C VAL A 687 36.58 1.76 16.71
N ALA A 688 37.83 2.22 16.58
CA ALA A 688 38.76 1.67 15.60
C ALA A 688 39.05 0.18 15.86
N GLU A 689 39.18 -0.23 17.12
CA GLU A 689 39.34 -1.63 17.53
C GLU A 689 38.10 -2.47 17.20
N LYS A 690 36.90 -1.98 17.52
CA LYS A 690 35.63 -2.66 17.18
C LYS A 690 35.48 -2.88 15.67
N LEU A 691 35.91 -1.90 14.88
CA LEU A 691 35.88 -1.96 13.42
C LEU A 691 37.11 -2.65 12.81
N LYS A 692 38.05 -3.13 13.64
CA LYS A 692 39.29 -3.80 13.22
C LYS A 692 40.11 -2.97 12.23
N LEU A 693 40.20 -1.65 12.46
CA LEU A 693 40.98 -0.74 11.62
C LEU A 693 42.48 -0.82 11.94
N GLU A 694 43.30 -0.83 10.90
CA GLU A 694 44.76 -0.83 11.01
C GLU A 694 45.31 0.56 11.37
N ASP A 695 46.50 0.63 11.97
CA ASP A 695 47.08 1.87 12.51
C ASP A 695 47.39 2.93 11.44
N ASN A 696 47.68 2.50 10.21
CA ASN A 696 47.93 3.35 9.04
C ASN A 696 46.65 3.88 8.38
N VAL A 697 45.46 3.43 8.80
CA VAL A 697 44.18 3.91 8.28
C VAL A 697 43.85 5.27 8.87
N ARG A 698 43.36 6.19 8.04
CA ARG A 698 42.81 7.46 8.50
C ARG A 698 41.32 7.29 8.81
N LEU A 699 40.95 7.41 10.08
CA LEU A 699 39.55 7.47 10.48
C LEU A 699 39.04 8.88 10.18
N LEU A 700 38.10 8.99 9.24
CA LEU A 700 37.37 10.21 8.93
C LEU A 700 35.91 10.03 9.30
N SER A 701 35.40 10.90 10.17
CA SER A 701 34.02 10.88 10.61
C SER A 701 33.41 12.27 10.58
N ARG A 702 32.11 12.33 10.33
CA ARG A 702 31.32 13.56 10.27
C ARG A 702 30.08 13.42 11.14
N ARG A 703 29.66 14.53 11.76
CA ARG A 703 28.41 14.62 12.48
C ARG A 703 27.21 14.70 11.52
N PHE A 704 26.18 13.92 11.81
CA PHE A 704 24.84 13.99 11.23
C PHE A 704 23.83 14.01 12.38
N ASP A 705 23.09 15.11 12.53
CA ASP A 705 22.19 15.34 13.66
C ASP A 705 22.88 15.06 15.01
N SER A 706 22.33 14.16 15.83
CA SER A 706 22.89 13.75 17.13
C SER A 706 23.87 12.56 17.06
N VAL A 707 24.40 12.22 15.89
CA VAL A 707 25.31 11.07 15.74
C VAL A 707 26.56 11.39 14.90
N MET A 708 27.63 10.61 15.09
CA MET A 708 28.81 10.65 14.22
C MET A 708 28.91 9.38 13.36
N ARG A 709 29.20 9.55 12.06
CA ARG A 709 29.34 8.47 11.08
C ARG A 709 30.68 8.52 10.38
N ILE A 710 31.19 7.36 9.98
CA ILE A 710 32.38 7.27 9.13
C ILE A 710 32.02 7.68 7.70
N MET A 711 32.86 8.48 7.04
CA MET A 711 32.62 8.96 5.67
C MET A 711 33.13 7.98 4.60
N PRO A 712 32.54 7.93 3.38
CA PRO A 712 31.36 8.68 2.94
C PRO A 712 30.01 8.06 3.38
N ASP A 713 29.92 6.73 3.51
CA ASP A 713 28.68 6.00 3.85
C ASP A 713 28.90 4.91 4.92
N GLY A 714 29.83 5.16 5.84
CA GLY A 714 30.22 4.21 6.89
C GLY A 714 29.23 4.15 8.08
N PRO A 715 29.46 3.23 9.03
CA PRO A 715 28.56 3.00 10.15
C PRO A 715 28.52 4.20 11.11
N THR A 716 27.43 4.30 11.89
CA THR A 716 27.36 5.20 13.04
C THR A 716 28.24 4.68 14.16
N ILE A 717 29.06 5.56 14.74
CA ILE A 717 30.09 5.18 15.71
C ILE A 717 29.91 5.83 17.08
N LEU A 718 29.34 7.04 17.14
CA LEU A 718 29.13 7.80 18.39
C LEU A 718 27.77 8.49 18.41
N SER A 719 27.24 8.72 19.61
CA SER A 719 26.04 9.53 19.88
C SER A 719 26.43 10.79 20.67
N LEU A 720 25.74 11.89 20.42
CA LEU A 720 25.97 13.18 21.05
C LEU A 720 24.73 13.57 21.87
N TYR A 721 24.93 13.97 23.12
CA TYR A 721 23.85 14.40 24.03
C TYR A 721 24.11 15.79 24.58
N SER A 722 23.04 16.58 24.73
CA SER A 722 23.01 17.79 25.54
C SER A 722 22.44 17.48 26.92
N ASP A 723 22.98 18.14 27.93
CA ASP A 723 22.51 18.00 29.31
C ASP A 723 21.05 18.48 29.44
N PRO A 724 20.15 17.68 30.06
CA PRO A 724 18.73 18.01 30.16
C PRO A 724 18.42 19.19 31.09
N GLU A 725 19.34 19.58 31.98
CA GLU A 725 19.16 20.73 32.86
C GLU A 725 19.58 22.06 32.21
N GLN A 726 20.08 22.01 30.97
CA GLN A 726 20.57 23.17 30.22
C GLN A 726 19.82 23.32 28.90
N ALA A 727 19.94 24.51 28.29
CA ALA A 727 19.48 24.68 26.92
C ALA A 727 20.28 23.74 25.99
N PRO A 728 19.62 23.06 25.03
CA PRO A 728 20.31 22.18 24.09
C PRO A 728 21.43 22.91 23.34
N ALA A 729 22.56 22.23 23.13
CA ALA A 729 23.72 22.80 22.47
C ALA A 729 23.47 23.10 20.96
N SER A 730 22.47 22.44 20.36
CA SER A 730 21.94 22.76 19.02
C SER A 730 20.47 22.29 18.90
N PRO A 731 19.69 22.78 17.91
CA PRO A 731 18.27 22.43 17.76
C PRO A 731 18.00 20.93 17.54
N ASP A 732 18.95 20.25 16.89
CA ASP A 732 18.95 18.82 16.56
C ASP A 732 19.61 17.95 17.65
N ALA A 733 20.03 18.53 18.77
CA ALA A 733 20.75 17.84 19.83
C ALA A 733 19.84 16.93 20.66
N GLN A 734 20.27 15.69 20.86
CA GLN A 734 19.58 14.74 21.71
C GLN A 734 19.69 15.16 23.16
N VAL A 735 18.57 15.26 23.86
CA VAL A 735 18.53 15.62 25.27
C VAL A 735 18.60 14.36 26.13
N GLY A 736 19.58 14.28 27.04
CA GLY A 736 19.63 13.17 27.99
C GLY A 736 20.98 12.97 28.68
N TYR A 737 21.00 12.00 29.59
CA TYR A 737 22.22 11.61 30.31
C TYR A 737 22.93 10.44 29.61
N PRO A 738 24.26 10.31 29.77
CA PRO A 738 25.05 9.27 29.11
C PRO A 738 24.82 7.86 29.67
N HIS A 739 24.36 7.75 30.92
CA HIS A 739 24.10 6.48 31.58
C HIS A 739 22.67 6.01 31.35
N LEU A 740 22.52 4.72 31.04
CA LEU A 740 21.21 4.06 31.00
C LEU A 740 20.76 3.70 32.43
N PRO A 741 19.44 3.59 32.67
CA PRO A 741 18.90 3.11 33.93
C PRO A 741 19.43 1.73 34.29
N LYS A 742 19.69 1.50 35.58
CA LYS A 742 20.09 0.17 36.05
C LYS A 742 18.97 -0.84 35.74
N PRO A 743 19.27 -1.99 35.13
CA PRO A 743 18.28 -3.02 34.86
C PRO A 743 17.49 -3.47 36.10
N GLY A 744 16.17 -3.59 35.97
CA GLY A 744 15.24 -3.96 37.04
C GLY A 744 15.08 -2.93 38.17
N SER A 745 15.65 -1.73 38.03
CA SER A 745 15.53 -0.66 39.03
C SER A 745 14.18 0.07 38.97
N PRO A 746 13.77 0.74 40.06
CA PRO A 746 12.59 1.61 40.05
C PRO A 746 12.64 2.67 38.94
N SER A 747 13.83 3.24 38.66
CA SER A 747 14.02 4.16 37.55
C SER A 747 13.69 3.48 36.23
N GLN A 748 14.30 2.33 35.89
CA GLN A 748 13.98 1.64 34.62
C GLN A 748 12.48 1.33 34.46
N PHE A 749 11.80 0.93 35.53
CA PHE A 749 10.36 0.73 35.47
C PHE A 749 9.58 2.03 35.28
N ALA A 750 9.99 3.14 35.90
CA ALA A 750 9.42 4.47 35.64
C ALA A 750 9.61 4.90 34.18
N PHE A 751 10.78 4.63 33.59
CA PHE A 751 11.04 4.87 32.17
C PHE A 751 10.03 4.14 31.28
N ILE A 752 9.89 2.83 31.50
CA ILE A 752 9.04 1.97 30.68
C ILE A 752 7.56 2.34 30.87
N ARG A 753 7.13 2.71 32.09
CA ARG A 753 5.78 3.21 32.34
C ARG A 753 5.51 4.48 31.53
N GLU A 754 6.45 5.43 31.51
CA GLU A 754 6.30 6.66 30.75
C GLU A 754 6.21 6.38 29.25
N TRP A 755 7.04 5.46 28.74
CA TRP A 755 6.94 4.97 27.37
C TRP A 755 5.56 4.39 27.03
N LEU A 756 5.05 3.51 27.88
CA LEU A 756 3.73 2.91 27.69
C LEU A 756 2.62 3.95 27.80
N ARG A 757 2.75 4.96 28.67
CA ARG A 757 1.82 6.08 28.83
C ARG A 757 1.77 6.95 27.58
N VAL A 758 2.92 7.48 27.13
CA VAL A 758 3.04 8.28 25.90
C VAL A 758 2.50 7.50 24.71
N CYS A 759 2.90 6.24 24.54
CA CYS A 759 2.39 5.38 23.48
C CYS A 759 0.86 5.24 23.51
N ARG A 760 0.23 5.20 24.69
CA ARG A 760 -1.23 5.09 24.85
C ARG A 760 -1.97 6.40 24.56
N GLU A 761 -1.32 7.53 24.81
CA GLU A 761 -1.93 8.86 24.69
C GLU A 761 -1.73 9.49 23.30
N THR A 762 -0.54 9.33 22.72
CA THR A 762 -0.13 10.06 21.51
C THR A 762 -0.11 9.22 20.25
N HIS A 763 0.03 7.89 20.33
CA HIS A 763 0.05 7.04 19.15
C HIS A 763 -1.38 6.63 18.73
N HIS A 764 -1.71 6.66 17.45
CA HIS A 764 -3.06 6.38 16.94
C HIS A 764 -3.24 4.93 16.48
N HIS A 765 -2.84 3.96 17.30
CA HIS A 765 -2.83 2.55 16.90
C HIS A 765 -3.84 1.64 17.63
N GLY A 766 -5.07 2.10 17.77
CA GLY A 766 -6.19 1.27 18.23
C GLY A 766 -6.01 0.74 19.65
N HIS A 767 -5.82 1.63 20.63
CA HIS A 767 -5.78 1.25 22.04
C HIS A 767 -7.06 0.53 22.43
N LEU A 768 -6.98 -0.52 23.27
CA LEU A 768 -8.12 -1.05 24.01
C LEU A 768 -8.59 0.05 24.99
N ARG A 769 -9.30 1.06 24.49
CA ARG A 769 -9.93 2.11 25.30
C ARG A 769 -11.24 1.53 25.84
N ASP A 770 -11.24 1.17 27.12
CA ASP A 770 -12.42 0.96 27.97
C ASP A 770 -13.55 0.03 27.46
N ALA A 771 -13.38 -0.64 26.33
CA ALA A 771 -14.29 -1.68 25.86
C ALA A 771 -14.01 -2.94 26.68
N SER A 772 -15.02 -3.42 27.39
CA SER A 772 -15.00 -4.77 27.94
C SER A 772 -14.80 -5.76 26.79
N LEU A 773 -13.61 -6.36 26.68
CA LEU A 773 -13.40 -7.48 25.77
C LEU A 773 -14.50 -8.52 26.02
N ASN A 774 -15.01 -9.12 24.96
CA ASN A 774 -15.94 -10.23 25.13
C ASN A 774 -15.21 -11.35 25.91
N PRO A 775 -15.83 -12.05 26.88
CA PRO A 775 -15.21 -13.21 27.53
C PRO A 775 -14.55 -14.20 26.55
N ALA A 776 -15.10 -14.34 25.34
CA ALA A 776 -14.54 -15.17 24.28
C ALA A 776 -13.17 -14.70 23.74
N GLU A 777 -12.81 -13.43 23.93
CA GLU A 777 -11.56 -12.78 23.48
C GLU A 777 -10.48 -12.72 24.56
N LEU A 778 -10.82 -13.05 25.81
CA LEU A 778 -9.87 -13.15 26.91
C LEU A 778 -9.05 -14.46 26.81
N PRO A 779 -7.81 -14.47 27.34
CA PRO A 779 -7.09 -15.73 27.54
C PRO A 779 -7.93 -16.66 28.41
N THR A 780 -7.94 -17.97 28.12
CA THR A 780 -8.71 -18.92 28.95
C THR A 780 -8.20 -18.97 30.38
N ARG A 781 -6.89 -18.77 30.57
CA ARG A 781 -6.21 -18.73 31.87
C ARG A 781 -5.15 -17.62 31.93
N VAL A 782 -5.00 -16.99 33.09
CA VAL A 782 -3.95 -16.01 33.40
C VAL A 782 -3.41 -16.20 34.81
N ILE A 783 -2.21 -15.70 35.08
CA ILE A 783 -1.61 -15.66 36.41
C ILE A 783 -2.03 -14.35 37.09
N ASP A 784 -2.75 -14.43 38.21
CA ASP A 784 -3.07 -13.28 39.07
C ASP A 784 -1.87 -12.98 39.99
N LEU A 785 -1.23 -11.82 39.79
CA LEU A 785 -0.09 -11.35 40.57
C LEU A 785 -0.51 -10.61 41.86
N GLY A 786 -1.81 -10.43 42.09
CA GLY A 786 -2.37 -9.60 43.14
C GLY A 786 -2.08 -8.12 42.96
N VAL A 787 -2.37 -7.34 44.00
CA VAL A 787 -1.97 -5.92 44.10
C VAL A 787 -0.74 -5.81 44.98
N LEU A 788 0.04 -4.72 44.85
CA LEU A 788 1.31 -4.56 45.58
C LEU A 788 1.17 -4.79 47.10
N ASP A 789 0.08 -4.33 47.70
CA ASP A 789 -0.20 -4.45 49.14
C ASP A 789 -0.74 -5.82 49.57
N LYS A 790 -1.19 -6.64 48.61
CA LYS A 790 -1.74 -7.98 48.81
C LYS A 790 -1.28 -8.90 47.68
N PRO A 791 0.01 -9.26 47.64
CA PRO A 791 0.54 -10.09 46.57
C PRO A 791 -0.15 -11.46 46.61
N LYS A 792 -0.66 -11.86 45.46
CA LYS A 792 -1.22 -13.19 45.21
C LYS A 792 -0.45 -13.80 44.05
N LEU A 793 -0.33 -15.11 44.00
CA LEU A 793 0.23 -15.78 42.83
C LEU A 793 -0.51 -17.09 42.62
N GLN A 794 -1.41 -17.10 41.66
CA GLN A 794 -2.24 -18.25 41.33
C GLN A 794 -2.71 -18.18 39.88
N LEU A 795 -2.99 -19.32 39.29
CA LEU A 795 -3.64 -19.41 37.99
C LEU A 795 -5.16 -19.24 38.14
N ILE A 796 -5.78 -18.40 37.33
CA ILE A 796 -7.23 -18.15 37.34
C ILE A 796 -7.79 -18.25 35.92
N SER A 797 -9.12 -18.42 35.80
CA SER A 797 -9.83 -18.23 34.53
C SER A 797 -9.74 -16.77 34.07
N GLY A 798 -9.61 -16.53 32.77
CA GLY A 798 -9.67 -15.17 32.23
C GLY A 798 -11.00 -14.47 32.47
N GLU A 799 -12.10 -15.23 32.54
CA GLU A 799 -13.45 -14.70 32.75
C GLU A 799 -13.63 -14.03 34.13
N VAL A 800 -12.77 -14.36 35.10
CA VAL A 800 -12.82 -13.79 36.46
C VAL A 800 -11.81 -12.64 36.66
N MET A 801 -11.16 -12.18 35.60
CA MET A 801 -10.29 -11.01 35.63
C MET A 801 -11.09 -9.75 35.98
N GLN A 802 -10.56 -8.92 36.88
CA GLN A 802 -11.20 -7.67 37.31
C GLN A 802 -10.95 -6.52 36.34
N SER A 803 -9.79 -6.54 35.69
CA SER A 803 -9.45 -5.69 34.56
C SER A 803 -9.05 -6.58 33.40
N HIS A 804 -9.37 -6.19 32.16
CA HIS A 804 -8.96 -6.92 30.96
C HIS A 804 -7.50 -6.62 30.55
N GLU A 805 -6.75 -5.87 31.37
CA GLU A 805 -5.34 -5.56 31.11
C GLU A 805 -4.43 -6.67 31.62
N TYR A 806 -3.62 -7.22 30.73
CA TYR A 806 -2.62 -8.22 31.06
C TYR A 806 -1.38 -8.06 30.17
N PHE A 807 -0.25 -8.53 30.69
CA PHE A 807 0.95 -8.72 29.88
C PHE A 807 1.09 -10.17 29.45
N ALA A 808 1.71 -10.39 28.30
CA ALA A 808 2.14 -11.71 27.86
C ALA A 808 3.67 -11.79 27.91
N LEU A 809 4.22 -12.96 28.25
CA LEU A 809 5.65 -13.21 28.28
C LEU A 809 6.10 -14.03 27.05
N SER A 810 6.92 -13.42 26.19
CA SER A 810 7.66 -14.13 25.15
C SER A 810 9.03 -14.55 25.71
N HIS A 811 9.32 -15.85 25.73
CA HIS A 811 10.53 -16.39 26.37
C HIS A 811 11.03 -17.71 25.76
N CYS A 812 12.29 -18.04 26.02
CA CYS A 812 12.87 -19.36 25.72
C CYS A 812 12.58 -20.36 26.84
N TRP A 813 12.07 -21.54 26.50
CA TRP A 813 11.75 -22.56 27.51
C TRP A 813 13.00 -23.27 28.07
N GLY A 814 14.08 -23.41 27.29
CA GLY A 814 15.29 -24.17 27.68
C GLY A 814 15.23 -25.65 27.27
N LYS A 815 15.98 -26.54 27.95
CA LYS A 815 15.99 -28.00 27.72
C LYS A 815 15.86 -28.77 29.04
N GLY A 816 15.23 -29.95 29.01
CA GLY A 816 15.26 -30.93 30.11
C GLY A 816 14.33 -30.67 31.30
N ALA A 817 14.69 -31.21 32.46
CA ALA A 817 13.90 -31.22 33.71
C ALA A 817 13.71 -29.84 34.39
N MET A 818 14.29 -28.78 33.82
CA MET A 818 14.18 -27.40 34.34
C MET A 818 12.96 -26.64 33.82
N MET A 819 12.12 -27.25 32.97
CA MET A 819 10.92 -26.61 32.44
C MET A 819 9.77 -26.66 33.45
N PHE A 820 9.41 -25.50 34.01
CA PHE A 820 8.24 -25.35 34.87
C PHE A 820 6.98 -25.17 34.02
N ARG A 821 6.06 -26.13 34.04
CA ARG A 821 4.93 -26.23 33.12
C ARG A 821 3.63 -26.64 33.81
N ALA A 822 2.50 -26.20 33.27
CA ALA A 822 1.19 -26.70 33.63
C ALA A 822 0.96 -28.08 33.00
N LEU A 823 0.61 -29.04 33.85
CA LEU A 823 0.28 -30.43 33.51
C LEU A 823 -1.05 -30.80 34.16
N LYS A 824 -1.74 -31.82 33.63
CA LYS A 824 -2.99 -32.32 34.20
C LYS A 824 -2.87 -32.61 35.70
N GLU A 825 -1.73 -33.16 36.12
CA GLU A 825 -1.46 -33.51 37.52
C GLU A 825 -1.26 -32.30 38.46
N ASN A 826 -0.83 -31.15 37.96
CA ASN A 826 -0.42 -30.01 38.80
C ASN A 826 -1.33 -28.78 38.68
N ILE A 827 -2.26 -28.77 37.73
CA ILE A 827 -3.14 -27.63 37.43
C ILE A 827 -3.99 -27.20 38.64
N GLU A 828 -4.50 -28.15 39.42
CA GLU A 828 -5.26 -27.86 40.65
C GLU A 828 -4.39 -27.22 41.74
N THR A 829 -3.09 -27.52 41.75
CA THR A 829 -2.15 -26.89 42.69
C THR A 829 -1.86 -25.46 42.25
N LEU A 830 -1.59 -25.25 40.96
CA LEU A 830 -1.31 -23.93 40.38
C LEU A 830 -2.48 -22.95 40.51
N THR A 831 -3.72 -23.44 40.49
CA THR A 831 -4.93 -22.61 40.69
C THR A 831 -5.15 -22.19 42.14
N LYS A 832 -4.59 -22.93 43.11
CA LYS A 832 -4.63 -22.57 44.54
C LYS A 832 -3.51 -21.59 44.91
N ALA A 833 -2.28 -21.92 44.54
CA ALA A 833 -1.11 -21.07 44.79
C ALA A 833 0.09 -21.50 43.93
N ILE A 834 0.90 -20.53 43.53
CA ILE A 834 2.18 -20.72 42.86
C ILE A 834 3.27 -20.20 43.79
N ASP A 835 4.25 -21.05 44.13
CA ASP A 835 5.41 -20.62 44.92
C ASP A 835 6.40 -19.86 44.05
N PHE A 836 6.50 -18.55 44.30
CA PHE A 836 7.42 -17.66 43.58
C PHE A 836 8.87 -18.16 43.54
N ARG A 837 9.36 -18.79 44.63
CA ARG A 837 10.75 -19.25 44.73
C ARG A 837 11.05 -20.48 43.88
N ARG A 838 10.01 -21.23 43.52
CA ARG A 838 10.12 -22.43 42.66
C ARG A 838 10.05 -22.09 41.17
N LEU A 839 9.66 -20.86 40.83
CA LEU A 839 9.59 -20.42 39.45
C LEU A 839 11.01 -20.23 38.87
N PRO A 840 11.21 -20.53 37.58
CA PRO A 840 12.42 -20.16 36.87
C PRO A 840 12.69 -18.65 36.93
N ARG A 841 13.96 -18.25 36.88
CA ARG A 841 14.39 -16.85 37.05
C ARG A 841 13.70 -15.90 36.06
N THR A 842 13.56 -16.30 34.79
CA THR A 842 12.84 -15.51 33.77
C THR A 842 11.39 -15.25 34.17
N PHE A 843 10.72 -16.20 34.83
CA PHE A 843 9.32 -16.02 35.27
C PHE A 843 9.27 -15.12 36.51
N GLN A 844 10.20 -15.30 37.45
CA GLN A 844 10.33 -14.41 38.60
C GLN A 844 10.54 -12.95 38.16
N GLU A 845 11.41 -12.73 37.19
CA GLU A 845 11.72 -11.41 36.65
C GLU A 845 10.57 -10.84 35.82
N ALA A 846 9.84 -11.65 35.04
CA ALA A 846 8.62 -11.23 34.37
C ALA A 846 7.53 -10.77 35.36
N ILE A 847 7.36 -11.48 36.48
CA ILE A 847 6.44 -11.09 37.57
C ILE A 847 6.90 -9.78 38.21
N ARG A 848 8.20 -9.62 38.47
CA ARG A 848 8.77 -8.36 39.01
C ARG A 848 8.54 -7.19 38.05
N THR A 849 8.79 -7.39 36.76
CA THR A 849 8.54 -6.39 35.72
C THR A 849 7.07 -6.02 35.63
N ALA A 850 6.16 -6.99 35.54
CA ALA A 850 4.73 -6.73 35.49
C ALA A 850 4.23 -5.92 36.72
N ARG A 851 4.68 -6.30 37.93
CA ARG A 851 4.38 -5.54 39.16
C ARG A 851 5.00 -4.14 39.15
N GLY A 852 6.25 -3.99 38.71
CA GLY A 852 6.92 -2.69 38.57
C GLY A 852 6.26 -1.76 37.55
N LEU A 853 5.54 -2.32 36.58
CA LEU A 853 4.75 -1.62 35.58
C LEU A 853 3.26 -1.50 35.94
N ASN A 854 2.88 -1.86 37.17
CA ASN A 854 1.52 -1.82 37.71
C ASN A 854 0.48 -2.67 36.94
N VAL A 855 0.89 -3.82 36.39
CA VAL A 855 -0.02 -4.77 35.73
C VAL A 855 -0.22 -6.01 36.59
N ARG A 856 -1.50 -6.33 36.84
CA ARG A 856 -1.91 -7.41 37.74
C ARG A 856 -1.89 -8.80 37.11
N TYR A 857 -2.15 -8.90 35.82
CA TYR A 857 -2.33 -10.20 35.14
C TYR A 857 -1.18 -10.47 34.18
N LEU A 858 -0.65 -11.69 34.22
CA LEU A 858 0.43 -12.14 33.36
C LEU A 858 0.05 -13.46 32.68
N TRP A 859 0.28 -13.55 31.38
CA TRP A 859 0.12 -14.76 30.59
C TRP A 859 1.48 -15.33 30.22
N ILE A 860 1.68 -16.62 30.50
CA ILE A 860 2.89 -17.37 30.16
C ILE A 860 2.43 -18.69 29.53
N ASP A 861 2.79 -18.95 28.27
CA ASP A 861 2.35 -20.11 27.49
C ASP A 861 2.54 -21.45 28.23
N SER A 862 3.70 -21.65 28.86
CA SER A 862 4.04 -22.86 29.61
C SER A 862 3.18 -23.08 30.85
N LEU A 863 2.50 -22.04 31.37
CA LEU A 863 1.66 -22.09 32.57
C LEU A 863 0.16 -21.91 32.29
N CYS A 864 -0.19 -21.21 31.21
CA CYS A 864 -1.58 -20.96 30.84
C CYS A 864 -2.13 -22.00 29.85
N ILE A 865 -1.29 -22.90 29.35
CA ILE A 865 -1.65 -24.02 28.46
C ILE A 865 -1.25 -25.33 29.13
N ILE A 866 -2.16 -26.31 29.16
CA ILE A 866 -1.89 -27.63 29.75
C ILE A 866 -1.09 -28.45 28.73
N GLN A 867 0.17 -28.76 29.05
CA GLN A 867 1.16 -29.21 28.06
C GLN A 867 1.05 -30.69 27.68
N ASP A 868 0.39 -31.49 28.52
CA ASP A 868 0.11 -32.93 28.34
C ASP A 868 -1.36 -33.21 27.99
N ASP A 869 -2.08 -32.18 27.52
CA ASP A 869 -3.44 -32.31 27.00
C ASP A 869 -3.49 -31.86 25.54
N ASP A 870 -3.57 -32.81 24.61
CA ASP A 870 -3.57 -32.52 23.16
C ASP A 870 -4.75 -31.64 22.73
N GLU A 871 -5.91 -31.78 23.37
CA GLU A 871 -7.11 -31.00 23.03
C GLU A 871 -7.04 -29.58 23.60
N ASP A 872 -6.52 -29.41 24.81
CA ASP A 872 -6.20 -28.09 25.36
C ASP A 872 -5.12 -27.41 24.52
N TRP A 873 -4.04 -28.11 24.18
CA TRP A 873 -2.96 -27.58 23.37
C TRP A 873 -3.45 -27.10 22.00
N LYS A 874 -4.24 -27.91 21.27
CA LYS A 874 -4.81 -27.52 19.97
C LYS A 874 -5.68 -26.27 20.08
N ARG A 875 -6.54 -26.22 21.10
CA ARG A 875 -7.44 -25.08 21.35
C ARG A 875 -6.66 -23.80 21.67
N GLU A 876 -5.68 -23.87 22.57
CA GLU A 876 -4.89 -22.71 22.99
C GLU A 876 -3.91 -22.25 21.91
N ALA A 877 -3.27 -23.18 21.18
CA ALA A 877 -2.41 -22.86 20.04
C ALA A 877 -3.17 -22.08 18.96
N ALA A 878 -4.44 -22.45 18.69
CA ALA A 878 -5.30 -21.71 17.76
C ALA A 878 -5.67 -20.31 18.27
N ARG A 879 -5.71 -20.10 19.59
CA ARG A 879 -6.04 -18.83 20.26
C ARG A 879 -4.82 -17.94 20.52
N MET A 880 -3.59 -18.44 20.36
CA MET A 880 -2.37 -17.64 20.60
C MET A 880 -2.39 -16.29 19.88
N GLN A 881 -2.92 -16.25 18.65
CA GLN A 881 -3.05 -14.99 17.91
C GLN A 881 -3.86 -13.93 18.69
N GLN A 882 -4.96 -14.33 19.32
CA GLN A 882 -5.82 -13.43 20.09
C GLN A 882 -5.12 -13.01 21.39
N VAL A 883 -4.47 -13.94 22.08
CA VAL A 883 -3.76 -13.65 23.34
C VAL A 883 -2.68 -12.59 23.16
N PHE A 884 -1.82 -12.70 22.15
CA PHE A 884 -0.76 -11.71 21.94
C PHE A 884 -1.29 -10.37 21.39
N SER A 885 -2.32 -10.40 20.54
CA SER A 885 -2.90 -9.16 19.97
C SER A 885 -3.81 -8.38 20.90
N ASN A 886 -4.31 -9.00 21.97
CA ASN A 886 -5.10 -8.35 23.02
C ASN A 886 -4.27 -8.03 24.28
N ALA A 887 -3.03 -8.50 24.38
CA ALA A 887 -2.15 -8.14 25.49
C ALA A 887 -1.88 -6.62 25.49
N THR A 888 -1.91 -6.00 26.67
CA THR A 888 -1.58 -4.57 26.82
C THR A 888 -0.15 -4.29 26.34
N CYS A 889 0.76 -5.22 26.64
CA CYS A 889 2.13 -5.26 26.17
C CYS A 889 2.69 -6.69 26.29
N VAL A 890 3.63 -7.03 25.41
CA VAL A 890 4.44 -8.24 25.51
C VAL A 890 5.78 -7.91 26.16
N ILE A 891 6.13 -8.63 27.22
CA ILE A 891 7.49 -8.67 27.78
C ILE A 891 8.26 -9.70 26.97
N ALA A 892 9.26 -9.25 26.20
CA ALA A 892 10.16 -10.12 25.46
C ALA A 892 11.48 -10.27 26.23
N ALA A 893 11.73 -11.47 26.76
CA ALA A 893 12.99 -11.83 27.43
C ALA A 893 14.09 -12.12 26.40
N SER A 894 14.38 -11.15 25.52
CA SER A 894 15.11 -11.36 24.26
C SER A 894 16.52 -11.91 24.48
N SER A 895 17.19 -11.47 25.54
CA SER A 895 18.55 -11.90 25.92
C SER A 895 18.64 -13.29 26.58
N ALA A 896 17.52 -13.85 27.06
CA ALA A 896 17.53 -15.11 27.80
C ALA A 896 17.40 -16.33 26.87
N GLY A 897 18.39 -17.23 26.89
CA GLY A 897 18.38 -18.48 26.13
C GLY A 897 17.51 -19.59 26.75
N SER A 898 17.05 -19.41 27.98
CA SER A 898 16.19 -20.34 28.70
C SER A 898 15.42 -19.65 29.82
N SER A 899 14.44 -20.36 30.40
CA SER A 899 13.64 -19.81 31.51
C SER A 899 14.43 -19.68 32.82
N ALA A 900 15.58 -20.33 32.92
CA ALA A 900 16.43 -20.34 34.11
C ALA A 900 17.40 -19.14 34.17
N GLU A 901 17.66 -18.46 33.06
CA GLU A 901 18.72 -17.45 32.95
C GLU A 901 18.34 -16.08 33.55
N GLY A 902 17.09 -15.65 33.38
CA GLY A 902 16.69 -14.26 33.63
C GLY A 902 17.12 -13.31 32.50
N PHE A 903 16.52 -12.12 32.46
CA PHE A 903 16.74 -11.05 31.49
C PHE A 903 16.97 -9.67 32.12
N LEU A 904 16.66 -9.46 33.41
CA LEU A 904 16.85 -8.19 34.12
C LEU A 904 18.27 -8.02 34.66
N GLU A 905 19.01 -9.08 34.95
CA GLU A 905 20.37 -8.99 35.52
C GLU A 905 21.46 -9.32 34.50
N THR A 906 21.17 -9.09 33.21
CA THR A 906 22.16 -9.21 32.15
C THR A 906 23.30 -8.21 32.36
N ARG A 907 24.55 -8.68 32.21
CA ARG A 907 25.73 -7.81 32.25
C ARG A 907 25.68 -6.88 31.04
N ARG A 908 25.15 -5.68 31.24
CA ARG A 908 25.32 -4.58 30.29
C ARG A 908 26.68 -3.95 30.57
N ASP A 909 27.52 -3.84 29.56
CA ASP A 909 28.74 -3.06 29.68
C ASP A 909 28.36 -1.60 29.98
N ASP A 910 29.04 -0.97 30.96
CA ASP A 910 28.85 0.45 31.20
C ASP A 910 29.22 1.21 29.92
N ARG A 911 28.28 2.04 29.45
CA ARG A 911 28.46 2.81 28.23
C ARG A 911 29.54 3.88 28.44
N SER A 912 30.71 3.68 27.83
CA SER A 912 31.78 4.69 27.80
C SER A 912 31.26 6.00 27.22
N PHE A 913 31.56 7.10 27.90
CA PHE A 913 31.22 8.45 27.46
C PHE A 913 32.31 9.45 27.86
N VAL A 914 32.28 10.60 27.21
CA VAL A 914 33.17 11.75 27.45
C VAL A 914 32.30 12.97 27.69
N MET A 915 32.58 13.71 28.76
CA MET A 915 31.94 14.99 29.05
C MET A 915 32.76 16.12 28.44
N LEU A 916 32.17 16.83 27.48
CA LEU A 916 32.72 18.04 26.87
C LEU A 916 32.04 19.27 27.46
N ARG A 917 32.81 20.36 27.55
CA ARG A 917 32.29 21.67 27.93
C ARG A 917 32.65 22.66 26.82
N SER A 918 31.63 23.29 26.24
CA SER A 918 31.86 24.32 25.23
C SER A 918 32.54 25.56 25.83
N PRO A 919 33.12 26.45 25.02
CA PRO A 919 33.61 27.75 25.50
C PRO A 919 32.52 28.60 26.17
N SER A 920 31.25 28.42 25.79
CA SER A 920 30.08 29.06 26.40
C SER A 920 29.62 28.40 27.71
N GLY A 921 30.26 27.32 28.14
CA GLY A 921 29.98 26.62 29.39
C GLY A 921 28.93 25.52 29.30
N VAL A 922 28.36 25.27 28.12
CA VAL A 922 27.35 24.24 27.87
C VAL A 922 27.98 22.85 28.00
N ILE A 923 27.31 21.95 28.72
CA ILE A 923 27.77 20.57 28.92
C ILE A 923 27.18 19.66 27.84
N SER A 924 28.02 18.78 27.30
CA SER A 924 27.60 17.78 26.33
C SER A 924 28.32 16.46 26.54
N TYR A 925 27.68 15.38 26.13
CA TYR A 925 28.22 14.03 26.29
C TYR A 925 28.43 13.38 24.92
N VAL A 926 29.63 12.88 24.67
CA VAL A 926 29.94 12.02 23.52
C VAL A 926 29.98 10.59 24.00
N CYS A 927 29.07 9.76 23.52
CA CYS A 927 28.90 8.39 23.99
C CYS A 927 29.17 7.39 22.87
N LYS A 928 29.59 6.18 23.24
CA LYS A 928 29.62 5.04 22.31
C LYS A 928 28.23 4.82 21.71
N PHE A 929 28.13 4.62 20.40
CA PHE A 929 26.85 4.31 19.75
C PHE A 929 26.44 2.86 20.07
N ILE A 930 25.21 2.67 20.57
CA ILE A 930 24.66 1.37 21.01
C ILE A 930 23.31 1.02 20.35
N ASP A 931 22.76 1.92 19.54
CA ASP A 931 21.40 1.77 18.99
C ASP A 931 21.41 0.90 17.73
N ASN A 932 21.39 -0.41 17.91
CA ASN A 932 21.39 -1.38 16.81
C ASN A 932 20.31 -2.46 16.99
N PHE A 933 19.05 -2.05 16.86
CA PHE A 933 17.93 -2.95 17.06
C PHE A 933 17.96 -4.19 16.15
N ALA A 934 18.38 -4.06 14.88
CA ALA A 934 18.47 -5.20 13.99
C ALA A 934 19.43 -6.27 14.50
N GLN A 935 20.67 -5.88 14.86
CA GLN A 935 21.67 -6.80 15.40
C GLN A 935 21.21 -7.38 16.75
N ASP A 936 20.74 -6.52 17.65
CA ASP A 936 20.31 -6.95 18.98
C ASP A 936 19.11 -7.91 18.93
N MET A 937 18.27 -7.79 17.91
CA MET A 937 17.17 -8.72 17.65
C MET A 937 17.63 -9.98 16.91
N GLU A 938 18.49 -9.91 15.90
CA GLU A 938 18.95 -11.07 15.13
C GLU A 938 19.84 -12.01 15.97
N GLU A 939 20.68 -11.43 16.82
CA GLU A 939 21.57 -12.18 17.70
C GLU A 939 20.84 -12.73 18.94
N ALA A 940 19.72 -12.12 19.34
CA ALA A 940 18.94 -12.49 20.52
C ALA A 940 18.51 -13.98 20.49
N PRO A 941 18.79 -14.75 21.57
CA PRO A 941 18.36 -16.14 21.66
C PRO A 941 16.85 -16.36 21.41
N LEU A 942 16.01 -15.43 21.88
CA LEU A 942 14.56 -15.51 21.74
C LEU A 942 14.11 -15.51 20.27
N ASN A 943 14.64 -14.57 19.48
CA ASN A 943 14.21 -14.38 18.09
C ASN A 943 14.70 -15.47 17.14
N LYS A 944 15.53 -16.43 17.61
CA LYS A 944 15.91 -17.61 16.85
C LYS A 944 14.85 -18.71 16.89
N ARG A 945 13.76 -18.54 17.65
CA ARG A 945 12.65 -19.51 17.78
C ARG A 945 11.51 -19.17 16.82
N GLY A 946 10.94 -20.20 16.19
CA GLY A 946 9.86 -20.03 15.22
C GLY A 946 8.61 -19.34 15.75
N TRP A 947 8.10 -19.80 16.89
CA TRP A 947 6.88 -19.26 17.51
C TRP A 947 6.98 -17.76 17.84
N VAL A 948 8.18 -17.29 18.19
CA VAL A 948 8.41 -15.89 18.62
C VAL A 948 8.10 -14.88 17.52
N LEU A 949 8.25 -15.25 16.24
CA LEU A 949 7.92 -14.33 15.16
C LEU A 949 6.43 -13.94 15.17
N GLN A 950 5.55 -14.91 15.42
CA GLN A 950 4.12 -14.66 15.54
C GLN A 950 3.81 -13.83 16.79
N GLU A 951 4.47 -14.14 17.91
CA GLU A 951 4.30 -13.41 19.17
C GLU A 951 4.68 -11.93 19.02
N ARG A 952 5.81 -11.65 18.35
CA ARG A 952 6.29 -10.30 18.08
C ARG A 952 5.38 -9.55 17.11
N ALA A 953 5.05 -10.16 15.97
CA ALA A 953 4.29 -9.50 14.91
C ALA A 953 2.83 -9.20 15.29
N LEU A 954 2.25 -9.94 16.24
CA LEU A 954 0.88 -9.72 16.70
C LEU A 954 0.78 -8.80 17.91
N ALA A 955 1.91 -8.47 18.55
CA ALA A 955 1.93 -7.61 19.70
C ALA A 955 1.72 -6.14 19.29
N ARG A 956 0.76 -5.45 19.92
CA ARG A 956 0.61 -3.99 19.70
C ARG A 956 1.79 -3.19 20.25
N ARG A 957 2.43 -3.75 21.30
CA ARG A 957 3.59 -3.22 21.98
C ARG A 957 4.45 -4.36 22.49
N SER A 958 5.75 -4.29 22.26
CA SER A 958 6.73 -5.20 22.82
C SER A 958 7.82 -4.43 23.56
N ILE A 959 8.09 -4.81 24.80
CA ILE A 959 9.30 -4.37 25.52
C ILE A 959 10.35 -5.47 25.37
N HIS A 960 11.40 -5.19 24.61
CA HIS A 960 12.50 -6.13 24.36
C HIS A 960 13.63 -5.90 25.35
N PHE A 961 13.87 -6.88 26.21
CA PHE A 961 15.01 -6.88 27.13
C PHE A 961 16.22 -7.58 26.49
N THR A 962 17.03 -6.80 25.77
CA THR A 962 18.21 -7.31 25.06
C THR A 962 19.45 -7.31 25.94
N ALA A 963 20.57 -7.81 25.40
CA ALA A 963 21.84 -7.83 26.10
C ALA A 963 22.46 -6.43 26.26
N THR A 964 22.06 -5.47 25.42
CA THR A 964 22.67 -4.12 25.33
C THR A 964 21.80 -3.06 26.00
N GLN A 965 20.50 -3.05 25.73
CA GLN A 965 19.53 -2.06 26.23
C GLN A 965 18.09 -2.58 26.22
N VAL A 966 17.14 -1.77 26.67
CA VAL A 966 15.70 -2.05 26.48
C VAL A 966 15.16 -1.31 25.25
N TYR A 967 14.28 -1.95 24.49
CA TYR A 967 13.54 -1.31 23.40
C TYR A 967 12.04 -1.38 23.63
N LEU A 968 11.31 -0.33 23.28
CA LEU A 968 9.87 -0.38 23.02
C LEU A 968 9.66 -0.44 21.50
N GLU A 969 9.03 -1.50 21.01
CA GLU A 969 8.55 -1.61 19.62
C GLU A 969 7.03 -1.45 19.60
N CYS A 970 6.52 -0.55 18.76
CA CYS A 970 5.09 -0.39 18.47
C CYS A 970 4.88 0.18 17.05
N GLY A 971 3.62 0.41 16.64
CA GLY A 971 3.29 0.94 15.31
C GLY A 971 3.90 2.31 14.95
N ASN A 972 4.48 3.04 15.92
CA ASN A 972 5.20 4.30 15.67
C ASN A 972 6.73 4.11 15.54
N GLY A 973 7.24 2.88 15.49
CA GLY A 973 8.66 2.56 15.39
C GLY A 973 9.26 1.97 16.67
N VAL A 974 10.60 1.95 16.72
CA VAL A 974 11.37 1.37 17.82
C VAL A 974 11.98 2.50 18.65
N HIS A 975 11.65 2.57 19.94
CA HIS A 975 12.22 3.53 20.88
C HIS A 975 13.30 2.85 21.73
N CYS A 976 14.44 3.50 21.85
CA CYS A 976 15.63 3.00 22.55
C CYS A 976 15.72 3.58 23.97
N GLU A 977 16.19 2.78 24.93
CA GLU A 977 16.47 3.25 26.30
C GLU A 977 17.48 4.41 26.33
N SER A 978 18.27 4.53 25.26
CA SER A 978 19.18 5.65 24.98
C SER A 978 18.50 6.97 24.58
N LEU A 979 17.16 7.05 24.52
CA LEU A 979 16.34 8.18 24.03
C LEU A 979 16.44 8.45 22.52
N MET A 980 16.81 7.43 21.75
CA MET A 980 16.80 7.45 20.28
C MET A 980 15.52 6.76 19.76
N LYS A 981 14.99 7.24 18.64
CA LYS A 981 13.94 6.58 17.87
C LYS A 981 14.50 6.02 16.57
N LEU A 982 14.27 4.74 16.32
CA LEU A 982 14.70 3.99 15.15
C LEU A 982 13.51 3.64 14.25
N THR A 983 13.67 3.81 12.95
CA THR A 983 12.65 3.46 11.94
C THR A 983 13.27 2.71 10.77
N ASN A 984 12.58 1.68 10.29
CA ASN A 984 12.95 0.88 9.13
C ASN A 984 11.67 0.36 8.45
N ASP A 985 11.57 0.50 7.13
CA ASP A 985 10.34 0.19 6.37
C ASP A 985 9.99 -1.32 6.42
N GLN A 986 10.99 -2.22 6.49
CA GLN A 986 10.75 -3.66 6.67
C GLN A 986 10.37 -4.01 8.11
N ALA A 987 11.04 -3.42 9.10
CA ALA A 987 10.76 -3.68 10.51
C ALA A 987 9.40 -3.11 10.94
N ALA A 988 8.97 -1.99 10.35
CA ALA A 988 7.65 -1.39 10.57
C ALA A 988 6.51 -2.35 10.23
N PHE A 989 6.72 -3.26 9.27
CA PHE A 989 5.75 -4.30 8.94
C PHE A 989 5.53 -5.29 10.09
N LEU A 990 6.59 -5.70 10.80
CA LEU A 990 6.46 -6.56 12.01
C LEU A 990 6.04 -5.77 13.25
N GLY A 991 6.39 -4.49 13.31
CA GLY A 991 5.98 -3.58 14.39
C GLY A 991 4.57 -3.04 14.25
N ASP A 992 3.82 -3.48 13.24
CA ASP A 992 2.46 -3.06 12.97
C ASP A 992 1.53 -3.47 14.12
N SER A 993 1.02 -2.44 14.80
CA SER A 993 0.11 -2.53 15.92
C SER A 993 -1.20 -3.24 15.62
N ASP A 994 -1.63 -3.27 14.36
CA ASP A 994 -2.75 -4.09 13.90
C ASP A 994 -2.33 -4.84 12.64
N PHE A 995 -1.24 -5.60 12.79
CA PHE A 995 -0.68 -6.40 11.72
C PHE A 995 -1.77 -7.14 10.93
N PRO A 996 -1.77 -7.09 9.58
CA PRO A 996 -0.79 -6.47 8.70
C PRO A 996 -1.25 -5.16 8.04
N ASN A 997 -2.08 -4.31 8.66
CA ASN A 997 -2.66 -3.12 8.00
C ASN A 997 -1.67 -2.25 7.20
N SER A 998 -0.46 -2.03 7.72
CA SER A 998 0.64 -1.30 7.05
C SER A 998 0.99 -1.86 5.66
N VAL A 999 0.79 -3.16 5.42
CA VAL A 999 1.06 -3.80 4.12
C VAL A 999 0.15 -3.28 3.02
N LEU A 1000 -1.03 -2.76 3.37
CA LEU A 1000 -2.04 -2.30 2.41
C LEU A 1000 -1.63 -0.98 1.74
N GLU A 1001 -0.78 -0.20 2.38
CA GLU A 1001 -0.17 1.03 1.84
C GLU A 1001 0.77 0.75 0.65
N TYR A 1002 1.26 -0.48 0.55
CA TYR A 1002 2.16 -0.90 -0.53
C TYR A 1002 1.38 -1.41 -1.73
N TYR A 1003 1.83 -1.09 -2.94
CA TYR A 1003 1.29 -1.67 -4.16
C TYR A 1003 1.71 -3.16 -4.28
N LYS A 1004 1.22 -3.85 -5.31
CA LYS A 1004 1.41 -5.31 -5.49
C LYS A 1004 2.88 -5.75 -5.30
N GLY A 1005 3.85 -5.00 -5.83
CA GLY A 1005 5.28 -5.33 -5.70
C GLY A 1005 5.80 -5.27 -4.26
N GLY A 1006 5.47 -4.19 -3.53
CA GLY A 1006 5.84 -4.07 -2.11
C GLY A 1006 5.21 -5.15 -1.22
N ARG A 1007 3.94 -5.50 -1.47
CA ARG A 1007 3.24 -6.60 -0.75
C ARG A 1007 3.96 -7.95 -0.93
N ILE A 1008 4.44 -8.23 -2.14
CA ILE A 1008 5.20 -9.44 -2.44
C ILE A 1008 6.54 -9.43 -1.69
N VAL A 1009 7.29 -8.33 -1.75
CA VAL A 1009 8.61 -8.22 -1.10
C VAL A 1009 8.48 -8.37 0.42
N LEU A 1010 7.51 -7.70 1.05
CA LEU A 1010 7.25 -7.83 2.49
C LEU A 1010 6.87 -9.26 2.88
N SER A 1011 6.01 -9.92 2.10
CA SER A 1011 5.62 -11.32 2.34
C SER A 1011 6.80 -12.29 2.16
N GLN A 1012 7.61 -12.11 1.11
CA GLN A 1012 8.80 -12.91 0.87
C GLN A 1012 9.85 -12.71 1.96
N ASN A 1013 10.07 -11.47 2.43
CA ASN A 1013 10.97 -11.16 3.53
C ASN A 1013 10.50 -11.81 4.85
N LEU A 1014 9.20 -11.77 5.14
CA LEU A 1014 8.61 -12.46 6.28
C LEU A 1014 8.89 -13.96 6.24
N PHE A 1015 8.60 -14.62 5.11
CA PHE A 1015 8.81 -16.06 4.97
C PHE A 1015 10.28 -16.46 4.93
N LYS A 1016 11.13 -15.65 4.30
CA LYS A 1016 12.59 -15.79 4.35
C LYS A 1016 13.07 -15.76 5.79
N MET A 1017 12.68 -14.74 6.57
CA MET A 1017 13.02 -14.61 7.98
C MET A 1017 12.52 -15.81 8.79
N TYR A 1018 11.22 -16.14 8.67
CA TYR A 1018 10.60 -17.27 9.37
C TYR A 1018 11.29 -18.60 9.08
N SER A 1019 11.75 -18.82 7.84
CA SER A 1019 12.41 -20.06 7.44
C SER A 1019 13.72 -20.33 8.16
N THR A 1020 14.41 -19.28 8.63
CA THR A 1020 15.68 -19.40 9.37
C THR A 1020 15.48 -19.84 10.83
N LEU A 1021 14.26 -19.72 11.34
CA LEU A 1021 13.95 -19.92 12.75
C LEU A 1021 13.92 -21.42 13.11
N LYS A 1022 14.25 -21.70 14.37
CA LYS A 1022 14.37 -23.05 14.92
C LYS A 1022 13.13 -23.45 15.69
N PHE A 1023 12.77 -24.73 15.56
CA PHE A 1023 11.65 -25.35 16.25
C PHE A 1023 12.14 -26.50 17.12
N THR A 1024 11.53 -26.67 18.29
CA THR A 1024 11.76 -27.88 19.12
C THR A 1024 11.19 -29.12 18.43
N LYS A 1025 10.01 -28.98 17.81
CA LYS A 1025 9.41 -29.97 16.90
C LYS A 1025 9.26 -29.33 15.53
N SER A 1026 10.07 -29.75 14.54
CA SER A 1026 10.03 -29.16 13.19
C SER A 1026 8.65 -29.27 12.51
N SER A 1027 7.82 -30.24 12.92
CA SER A 1027 6.43 -30.38 12.46
C SER A 1027 5.51 -29.21 12.81
N ASP A 1028 5.88 -28.34 13.75
CA ASP A 1028 5.05 -27.20 14.18
C ASP A 1028 5.20 -25.98 13.27
N ARG A 1029 6.15 -26.01 12.33
CA ARG A 1029 6.45 -24.94 11.38
C ARG A 1029 5.24 -24.35 10.65
N PRO A 1030 4.28 -25.12 10.09
CA PRO A 1030 3.09 -24.52 9.47
C PRO A 1030 2.08 -23.94 10.47
N ILE A 1031 2.05 -24.43 11.71
CA ILE A 1031 1.09 -23.96 12.73
C ILE A 1031 1.53 -22.61 13.29
N ALA A 1032 2.83 -22.48 13.61
CA ALA A 1032 3.40 -21.34 14.31
C ALA A 1032 3.47 -20.03 13.49
N ILE A 1033 3.14 -20.06 12.19
CA ILE A 1033 2.96 -18.85 11.36
C ILE A 1033 1.53 -18.69 10.87
N SER A 1034 0.66 -19.68 11.09
CA SER A 1034 -0.69 -19.72 10.52
C SER A 1034 -1.53 -18.49 10.88
N GLY A 1035 -1.35 -17.91 12.06
CA GLY A 1035 -2.03 -16.67 12.44
C GLY A 1035 -1.62 -15.47 11.60
N LEU A 1036 -0.33 -15.33 11.28
CA LEU A 1036 0.16 -14.26 10.40
C LEU A 1036 -0.34 -14.47 8.96
N GLU A 1037 -0.27 -15.71 8.45
CA GLU A 1037 -0.80 -16.04 7.13
C GLU A 1037 -2.30 -15.78 7.01
N LYS A 1038 -3.10 -16.12 8.04
CA LYS A 1038 -4.54 -15.84 8.07
C LYS A 1038 -4.84 -14.35 7.96
N ARG A 1039 -4.12 -13.50 8.70
CA ARG A 1039 -4.33 -12.05 8.61
C ARG A 1039 -3.88 -11.49 7.27
N LEU A 1040 -2.76 -11.96 6.72
CA LEU A 1040 -2.30 -11.57 5.38
C LEU A 1040 -3.27 -11.99 4.28
N MET A 1041 -3.83 -13.20 4.35
CA MET A 1041 -4.87 -13.64 3.42
C MET A 1041 -6.10 -12.75 3.47
N SER A 1042 -6.54 -12.39 4.68
CA SER A 1042 -7.67 -11.47 4.87
C SER A 1042 -7.37 -10.09 4.29
N ALA A 1043 -6.20 -9.52 4.59
CA ALA A 1043 -5.79 -8.19 4.14
C ALA A 1043 -5.60 -8.14 2.61
N PHE A 1044 -5.05 -9.19 2.00
CA PHE A 1044 -4.88 -9.28 0.56
C PHE A 1044 -6.14 -9.73 -0.19
N GLU A 1045 -7.24 -10.00 0.54
CA GLU A 1045 -8.48 -10.58 -0.01
C GLU A 1045 -8.19 -11.81 -0.88
N THR A 1046 -7.27 -12.65 -0.42
CA THR A 1046 -6.73 -13.77 -1.20
C THR A 1046 -6.86 -15.10 -0.46
N ARG A 1047 -6.75 -16.18 -1.22
CA ARG A 1047 -6.65 -17.53 -0.68
C ARG A 1047 -5.19 -17.94 -0.63
N GLY A 1048 -4.87 -18.91 0.20
CA GLY A 1048 -3.52 -19.44 0.23
C GLY A 1048 -3.30 -20.40 1.38
N GLY A 1049 -2.05 -20.79 1.48
CA GLY A 1049 -1.47 -21.38 2.66
C GLY A 1049 -0.14 -22.04 2.39
N TYR A 1050 0.47 -22.53 3.47
CA TYR A 1050 1.79 -23.14 3.45
C TYR A 1050 2.86 -22.20 2.84
N GLY A 1051 2.80 -20.91 3.15
CA GLY A 1051 3.71 -19.88 2.66
C GLY A 1051 3.46 -19.42 1.22
N VAL A 1052 2.30 -19.73 0.65
CA VAL A 1052 1.95 -19.44 -0.75
C VAL A 1052 0.57 -18.77 -0.85
N PHE A 1053 0.51 -17.62 -1.54
CA PHE A 1053 -0.72 -16.84 -1.71
C PHE A 1053 -1.19 -16.83 -3.17
N GLN A 1054 -2.50 -16.97 -3.40
CA GLN A 1054 -3.10 -17.03 -4.73
C GLN A 1054 -2.92 -15.74 -5.54
N ALA A 1055 -2.95 -14.57 -4.90
CA ALA A 1055 -2.83 -13.26 -5.57
C ALA A 1055 -1.47 -13.05 -6.28
N PHE A 1056 -0.45 -13.81 -5.87
CA PHE A 1056 0.90 -13.79 -6.43
C PHE A 1056 1.54 -15.19 -6.32
N PHE A 1057 0.77 -16.19 -6.76
CA PHE A 1057 1.05 -17.61 -6.62
C PHE A 1057 2.41 -17.99 -7.21
N GLU A 1058 2.70 -17.50 -8.40
CA GLU A 1058 3.93 -17.80 -9.15
C GLU A 1058 5.16 -17.35 -8.39
N ARG A 1059 5.17 -16.11 -7.91
CA ARG A 1059 6.28 -15.53 -7.15
C ARG A 1059 6.44 -16.17 -5.77
N SER A 1060 5.35 -16.67 -5.20
CA SER A 1060 5.38 -17.42 -3.94
C SER A 1060 6.02 -18.80 -4.09
N LEU A 1061 5.90 -19.41 -5.27
CA LEU A 1061 6.51 -20.72 -5.59
C LEU A 1061 7.99 -20.64 -5.98
N LEU A 1062 8.51 -19.47 -6.33
CA LEU A 1062 9.92 -19.28 -6.71
C LEU A 1062 10.87 -19.21 -5.51
N TRP A 1063 10.56 -19.93 -4.43
CA TRP A 1063 11.50 -20.11 -3.33
C TRP A 1063 12.62 -21.09 -3.75
N GLN A 1064 13.79 -20.94 -3.16
CA GLN A 1064 14.95 -21.83 -3.38
C GLN A 1064 15.83 -21.84 -2.13
N ARG A 1065 16.68 -22.85 -1.97
CA ARG A 1065 17.72 -22.86 -0.93
C ARG A 1065 18.86 -21.87 -1.23
N PRO A 1066 19.56 -21.32 -0.22
CA PRO A 1066 20.84 -20.63 -0.39
C PRO A 1066 21.93 -21.57 -0.97
N GLU A 1067 22.91 -21.01 -1.69
CA GLU A 1067 23.92 -21.77 -2.46
C GLU A 1067 24.64 -22.86 -1.64
N ALA A 1068 25.02 -22.53 -0.41
CA ALA A 1068 25.88 -23.37 0.42
C ALA A 1068 25.15 -24.47 1.23
N SER A 1069 23.82 -24.55 1.18
CA SER A 1069 23.04 -25.39 2.12
C SER A 1069 22.09 -26.35 1.39
N SER A 1070 21.98 -27.61 1.83
CA SER A 1070 20.85 -28.50 1.51
C SER A 1070 19.73 -28.35 2.54
N LEU A 1071 18.49 -28.66 2.14
CA LEU A 1071 17.34 -28.72 3.04
C LEU A 1071 17.13 -30.15 3.56
N ALA A 1072 16.46 -30.28 4.70
CA ALA A 1072 16.09 -31.57 5.28
C ALA A 1072 14.56 -31.73 5.27
N ARG A 1073 14.04 -32.86 4.79
CA ARG A 1073 12.59 -33.08 4.76
C ARG A 1073 12.05 -33.29 6.18
N ILE A 1074 10.98 -32.57 6.53
CA ILE A 1074 10.32 -32.70 7.83
C ILE A 1074 9.40 -33.92 7.80
N THR A 1075 9.46 -34.74 8.85
CA THR A 1075 8.49 -35.82 9.07
C THR A 1075 7.27 -35.25 9.79
N TYR A 1076 6.12 -35.32 9.14
CA TYR A 1076 4.86 -34.84 9.69
C TYR A 1076 4.01 -35.98 10.25
N PRO A 1077 3.25 -35.76 11.33
CA PRO A 1077 2.22 -36.69 11.80
C PRO A 1077 1.14 -36.95 10.73
N ALA A 1078 0.45 -38.09 10.83
CA ALA A 1078 -0.52 -38.54 9.82
C ALA A 1078 -1.74 -37.60 9.64
N ASP A 1079 -2.09 -36.83 10.68
CA ASP A 1079 -3.15 -35.82 10.67
C ASP A 1079 -2.71 -34.48 10.06
N ARG A 1080 -1.44 -34.34 9.66
CA ARG A 1080 -0.84 -33.09 9.19
C ARG A 1080 -0.20 -33.24 7.81
N ASN A 1081 -0.99 -32.94 6.80
CA ASN A 1081 -0.62 -33.07 5.39
C ASN A 1081 -0.05 -31.77 4.82
N VAL A 1082 1.29 -31.66 4.76
CA VAL A 1082 2.00 -30.50 4.17
C VAL A 1082 2.40 -30.79 2.72
N PRO A 1083 2.08 -29.90 1.76
CA PRO A 1083 2.37 -30.15 0.34
C PRO A 1083 3.87 -30.08 0.01
N SER A 1084 4.35 -30.99 -0.84
CA SER A 1084 5.76 -31.10 -1.23
C SER A 1084 6.31 -29.89 -2.01
N TRP A 1085 5.44 -29.11 -2.66
CA TRP A 1085 5.79 -27.88 -3.37
C TRP A 1085 5.98 -26.67 -2.43
N SER A 1086 5.55 -26.78 -1.17
CA SER A 1086 5.79 -25.76 -0.16
C SER A 1086 7.15 -25.96 0.48
N TRP A 1087 7.88 -24.86 0.65
CA TRP A 1087 9.11 -24.85 1.45
C TRP A 1087 8.89 -25.28 2.90
N MET A 1088 7.67 -25.21 3.43
CA MET A 1088 7.35 -25.68 4.77
C MET A 1088 7.47 -27.21 4.90
N SER A 1089 7.53 -27.96 3.80
CA SER A 1089 7.86 -29.39 3.83
C SER A 1089 9.30 -29.68 4.29
N TYR A 1090 10.13 -28.64 4.38
CA TYR A 1090 11.56 -28.75 4.64
C TYR A 1090 12.00 -27.87 5.81
N ASP A 1091 13.01 -28.36 6.54
CA ASP A 1091 13.79 -27.59 7.49
C ASP A 1091 15.00 -26.97 6.79
N GLY A 1092 15.33 -25.74 7.20
CA GLY A 1092 16.35 -24.91 6.57
C GLY A 1092 15.81 -23.58 6.05
N SER A 1093 16.74 -22.68 5.76
CA SER A 1093 16.45 -21.33 5.25
C SER A 1093 16.12 -21.35 3.77
N ILE A 1094 15.20 -20.50 3.36
CA ILE A 1094 14.92 -20.22 1.94
C ILE A 1094 15.40 -18.83 1.53
N THR A 1095 15.55 -18.64 0.24
CA THR A 1095 15.56 -17.35 -0.45
C THR A 1095 14.60 -17.44 -1.63
N TYR A 1096 14.43 -16.37 -2.39
CA TYR A 1096 13.63 -16.38 -3.62
C TYR A 1096 14.52 -16.20 -4.85
N VAL A 1097 14.08 -16.74 -5.98
CA VAL A 1097 14.68 -16.44 -7.29
C VAL A 1097 14.34 -15.00 -7.66
N ASP A 1098 15.33 -14.24 -8.14
CA ASP A 1098 15.09 -12.87 -8.58
C ASP A 1098 14.29 -12.87 -9.90
N ALA A 1099 13.03 -12.46 -9.78
CA ALA A 1099 12.12 -12.28 -10.89
C ALA A 1099 11.77 -10.78 -10.99
N PRO A 1100 12.36 -10.02 -11.92
CA PRO A 1100 12.12 -8.59 -11.99
C PRO A 1100 10.64 -8.28 -12.20
N PHE A 1101 10.11 -7.30 -11.45
CA PHE A 1101 8.71 -6.88 -11.59
C PHE A 1101 8.44 -6.39 -13.02
N GLU A 1102 7.26 -6.72 -13.54
CA GLU A 1102 6.76 -6.33 -14.88
C GLU A 1102 7.55 -6.87 -16.09
N LYS A 1103 8.68 -7.54 -15.88
CA LYS A 1103 9.52 -8.13 -16.94
C LYS A 1103 9.33 -9.64 -17.11
N VAL A 1104 8.36 -10.25 -16.45
CA VAL A 1104 8.07 -11.69 -16.53
C VAL A 1104 6.59 -11.89 -16.89
N ASP A 1105 6.35 -12.68 -17.94
CA ASP A 1105 5.05 -13.20 -18.32
C ASP A 1105 4.80 -14.54 -17.65
N TRP A 1106 3.78 -14.62 -16.80
CA TRP A 1106 3.40 -15.84 -16.10
C TRP A 1106 2.59 -16.76 -17.00
N THR A 1107 2.89 -18.06 -16.99
CA THR A 1107 2.23 -19.06 -17.84
C THR A 1107 0.91 -19.55 -17.24
N LYS A 1108 0.10 -20.25 -18.04
CA LYS A 1108 -1.12 -20.96 -17.60
C LYS A 1108 -0.96 -22.50 -17.67
N ASP A 1109 0.28 -22.97 -17.58
CA ASP A 1109 0.64 -24.39 -17.71
C ASP A 1109 0.33 -25.21 -16.45
N TYR A 1110 -0.20 -24.56 -15.41
CA TYR A 1110 -0.55 -25.18 -14.14
C TYR A 1110 -1.91 -24.63 -13.64
N GLU A 1111 -2.53 -25.37 -12.73
CA GLU A 1111 -3.72 -24.99 -11.99
C GLU A 1111 -3.36 -24.89 -10.51
N SER A 1112 -3.70 -23.76 -9.90
CA SER A 1112 -3.41 -23.54 -8.50
C SER A 1112 -4.37 -24.35 -7.62
N PRO A 1113 -3.89 -24.95 -6.51
CA PRO A 1113 -4.74 -25.63 -5.54
C PRO A 1113 -5.78 -24.71 -4.90
N PHE A 1114 -5.60 -23.39 -4.95
CA PHE A 1114 -6.48 -22.42 -4.29
C PHE A 1114 -7.61 -21.88 -5.20
N GLN A 1115 -7.64 -22.26 -6.49
CA GLN A 1115 -8.63 -21.79 -7.47
C GLN A 1115 -10.02 -22.44 -7.33
N ALA A 1116 -10.15 -23.60 -6.68
CA ALA A 1116 -11.40 -24.35 -6.62
C ALA A 1116 -12.51 -23.66 -5.80
N LYS A 1117 -13.78 -23.78 -6.23
CA LYS A 1117 -15.00 -23.25 -5.55
C LYS A 1117 -15.31 -23.89 -4.18
N THR A 1118 -14.42 -24.69 -3.62
CA THR A 1118 -14.63 -25.22 -2.27
C THR A 1118 -14.25 -24.14 -1.26
N GLY A 1119 -15.19 -23.64 -0.48
CA GLY A 1119 -14.95 -22.71 0.65
C GLY A 1119 -14.12 -23.30 1.80
N ARG A 1120 -13.32 -24.34 1.55
CA ARG A 1120 -12.46 -24.98 2.55
C ARG A 1120 -11.19 -24.15 2.73
N GLN A 1121 -10.99 -23.66 3.95
CA GLN A 1121 -9.69 -23.16 4.40
C GLN A 1121 -8.81 -24.38 4.72
N TYR A 1122 -7.65 -24.52 4.07
CA TYR A 1122 -6.75 -25.71 4.18
C TYR A 1122 -6.02 -25.83 5.53
N TRP A 1123 -6.45 -25.09 6.53
CA TRP A 1123 -5.77 -24.89 7.81
C TRP A 1123 -6.45 -25.59 9.01
N GLY A 1124 -7.53 -26.32 8.77
CA GLY A 1124 -8.21 -27.12 9.80
C GLY A 1124 -7.65 -28.54 9.83
N THR A 1125 -7.12 -28.96 10.99
CA THR A 1125 -6.88 -30.37 11.33
C THR A 1125 -8.23 -31.10 11.41
N ASN A 1126 -8.78 -31.46 10.26
CA ASN A 1126 -9.83 -32.46 10.16
C ASN A 1126 -9.25 -33.64 9.39
N GLU A 1127 -9.50 -34.84 9.86
CA GLU A 1127 -9.04 -36.13 9.30
C GLU A 1127 -9.41 -36.33 7.81
N ASN A 1128 -10.21 -35.43 7.22
CA ASN A 1128 -10.74 -35.49 5.85
C ASN A 1128 -10.17 -34.42 4.88
N ASN A 1129 -9.09 -33.70 5.21
CA ASN A 1129 -8.48 -32.75 4.27
C ASN A 1129 -7.30 -33.38 3.52
N SER A 1130 -7.47 -33.63 2.22
CA SER A 1130 -6.38 -33.99 1.32
C SER A 1130 -5.39 -32.84 1.15
N SER A 1131 -4.10 -33.17 0.93
CA SER A 1131 -3.06 -32.18 0.66
C SER A 1131 -3.44 -31.32 -0.55
N PRO A 1132 -3.18 -30.00 -0.55
CA PRO A 1132 -3.40 -29.17 -1.73
C PRO A 1132 -2.43 -29.57 -2.86
N ILE A 1133 -2.97 -29.92 -4.04
CA ILE A 1133 -2.22 -30.40 -5.21
C ILE A 1133 -2.13 -29.32 -6.29
N ILE A 1134 -0.92 -29.04 -6.79
CA ILE A 1134 -0.73 -28.26 -8.02
C ILE A 1134 -0.87 -29.22 -9.20
N ARG A 1135 -1.84 -28.98 -10.07
CA ARG A 1135 -1.99 -29.76 -11.30
C ARG A 1135 -1.25 -29.06 -12.43
N SER A 1136 -0.46 -29.80 -13.19
CA SER A 1136 0.21 -29.24 -14.38
C SER A 1136 -0.43 -29.79 -15.65
N LYS A 1137 -0.66 -28.93 -16.63
CA LYS A 1137 -1.09 -29.31 -17.98
C LYS A 1137 0.05 -29.95 -18.77
N SER A 1138 1.30 -29.57 -18.47
CA SER A 1138 2.47 -30.11 -19.14
C SER A 1138 3.68 -30.23 -18.22
N ALA A 1139 4.35 -31.38 -18.26
CA ALA A 1139 5.63 -31.62 -17.59
C ALA A 1139 6.67 -31.96 -18.68
N ARG A 1140 7.57 -31.02 -18.97
CA ARG A 1140 8.51 -31.12 -20.09
C ARG A 1140 9.75 -31.91 -19.69
N ARG A 1141 10.29 -32.69 -20.63
CA ARG A 1141 11.58 -33.37 -20.46
C ARG A 1141 12.72 -32.42 -20.82
N PHE A 1142 13.86 -32.57 -20.16
CA PHE A 1142 15.10 -31.94 -20.61
C PHE A 1142 15.54 -32.56 -21.95
N SER A 1143 16.14 -31.77 -22.83
CA SER A 1143 16.60 -32.25 -24.14
C SER A 1143 17.65 -33.33 -23.98
N SER A 1144 17.54 -34.40 -24.78
CA SER A 1144 18.55 -35.46 -24.85
C SER A 1144 19.88 -35.00 -25.46
N SER A 1145 19.89 -33.83 -26.13
CA SER A 1145 21.09 -33.20 -26.68
C SER A 1145 21.79 -32.23 -25.72
N ALA A 1146 21.21 -31.94 -24.55
CA ALA A 1146 21.82 -31.06 -23.56
C ALA A 1146 22.87 -31.82 -22.75
N ASP A 1147 23.99 -31.15 -22.46
CA ASP A 1147 25.05 -31.67 -21.58
C ASP A 1147 24.49 -31.87 -20.15
N PRO A 1148 24.38 -33.12 -19.65
CA PRO A 1148 23.79 -33.39 -18.35
C PRO A 1148 24.57 -32.75 -17.19
N GLU A 1149 25.90 -32.69 -17.25
CA GLU A 1149 26.70 -32.10 -16.17
C GLU A 1149 26.42 -30.59 -16.07
N ARG A 1150 26.47 -29.90 -17.20
CA ARG A 1150 26.20 -28.46 -17.29
C ARG A 1150 24.76 -28.09 -16.87
N VAL A 1151 23.77 -28.92 -17.20
CA VAL A 1151 22.37 -28.69 -16.76
C VAL A 1151 22.22 -28.92 -15.27
N LEU A 1152 22.81 -30.00 -14.72
CA LEU A 1152 22.73 -30.32 -13.30
C LEU A 1152 23.48 -29.29 -12.44
N GLU A 1153 24.60 -28.73 -12.91
CA GLU A 1153 25.29 -27.61 -12.27
C GLU A 1153 24.42 -26.35 -12.15
N GLY A 1154 23.53 -26.14 -13.12
CA GLY A 1154 22.61 -24.99 -13.14
C GLY A 1154 21.36 -25.16 -12.27
N ILE A 1155 21.07 -26.36 -11.76
CA ILE A 1155 19.86 -26.65 -10.97
C ILE A 1155 20.18 -26.64 -9.47
N ARG A 1156 19.38 -25.91 -8.72
CA ARG A 1156 19.41 -25.96 -7.25
C ARG A 1156 18.40 -26.97 -6.74
N PHE A 1157 18.85 -28.17 -6.44
CA PHE A 1157 18.02 -29.20 -5.80
C PHE A 1157 17.82 -28.89 -4.32
N ASP A 1158 16.58 -29.01 -3.83
CA ASP A 1158 16.24 -28.76 -2.43
C ASP A 1158 16.97 -29.71 -1.47
N LEU A 1159 17.07 -30.98 -1.86
CA LEU A 1159 17.78 -32.03 -1.10
C LEU A 1159 19.21 -32.23 -1.66
N GLY A 1160 20.05 -32.94 -0.90
CA GLY A 1160 21.41 -33.26 -1.30
C GLY A 1160 21.50 -33.94 -2.68
N ALA A 1161 22.54 -33.57 -3.45
CA ALA A 1161 22.76 -33.98 -4.84
C ALA A 1161 22.80 -35.50 -5.04
N SER A 1162 23.09 -36.27 -3.98
CA SER A 1162 23.18 -37.73 -4.02
C SER A 1162 21.89 -38.46 -4.45
N THR A 1163 20.77 -37.74 -4.50
CA THR A 1163 19.42 -38.30 -4.66
C THR A 1163 18.88 -38.20 -6.10
N TYR A 1164 19.48 -37.37 -6.97
CA TYR A 1164 18.89 -36.99 -8.26
C TYR A 1164 19.93 -36.90 -9.39
N TYR A 1165 20.53 -38.02 -9.79
CA TYR A 1165 21.60 -38.03 -10.80
C TYR A 1165 21.17 -38.32 -12.24
N GLN A 1166 19.91 -38.69 -12.49
CA GLN A 1166 19.47 -39.01 -13.84
C GLN A 1166 18.63 -37.87 -14.41
N LEU A 1167 19.21 -37.07 -15.31
CA LEU A 1167 18.52 -36.02 -16.05
C LEU A 1167 17.22 -36.53 -16.72
N GLY A 1168 17.21 -37.79 -17.17
CA GLY A 1168 16.04 -38.45 -17.75
C GLY A 1168 14.86 -38.67 -16.79
N ALA A 1169 15.09 -38.64 -15.48
CA ALA A 1169 14.05 -38.76 -14.45
C ALA A 1169 13.46 -37.39 -14.02
N LEU A 1170 14.10 -36.29 -14.42
CA LEU A 1170 13.64 -34.94 -14.11
C LEU A 1170 12.64 -34.45 -15.16
N ARG A 1171 11.67 -33.65 -14.70
CA ARG A 1171 10.77 -32.88 -15.56
C ARG A 1171 10.78 -31.43 -15.11
N CYS A 1172 10.42 -30.52 -16.01
CA CYS A 1172 10.22 -29.13 -15.66
C CYS A 1172 8.80 -28.65 -15.99
N ILE A 1173 8.25 -27.81 -15.11
CA ILE A 1173 7.01 -27.07 -15.33
C ILE A 1173 7.41 -25.60 -15.48
N VAL A 1174 7.01 -24.97 -16.58
CA VAL A 1174 7.33 -23.56 -16.83
C VAL A 1174 6.29 -22.71 -16.10
N ILE A 1175 6.74 -21.85 -15.19
CA ILE A 1175 5.89 -20.96 -14.39
C ILE A 1175 5.88 -19.54 -14.97
N GLY A 1176 6.99 -19.09 -15.56
CA GLY A 1176 7.08 -17.78 -16.20
C GLY A 1176 8.18 -17.69 -17.24
N LYS A 1177 8.10 -16.65 -18.09
CA LYS A 1177 9.07 -16.34 -19.15
C LYS A 1177 9.43 -14.87 -19.09
N ALA A 1178 10.71 -14.52 -19.22
CA ALA A 1178 11.13 -13.13 -19.29
C ALA A 1178 10.62 -12.48 -20.59
N LYS A 1179 10.15 -11.23 -20.48
CA LYS A 1179 9.74 -10.41 -21.63
C LYS A 1179 10.98 -10.05 -22.44
N SER A 1180 11.17 -10.65 -23.62
CA SER A 1180 12.24 -10.28 -24.54
C SER A 1180 11.83 -9.10 -25.43
N SER A 1181 12.80 -8.25 -25.79
CA SER A 1181 12.62 -7.17 -26.78
C SER A 1181 12.85 -7.62 -28.23
N GLY A 1182 12.77 -8.93 -28.52
CA GLY A 1182 13.04 -9.49 -29.84
C GLY A 1182 12.69 -10.98 -29.96
N SER A 1183 12.47 -11.43 -31.20
CA SER A 1183 12.09 -12.80 -31.60
C SER A 1183 13.29 -13.75 -31.60
N ASP A 1184 13.87 -14.02 -30.43
CA ASP A 1184 15.00 -14.95 -30.33
C ASP A 1184 14.73 -16.03 -29.27
N ASP A 1185 15.15 -17.26 -29.56
CA ASP A 1185 14.87 -18.51 -28.82
C ASP A 1185 15.63 -18.61 -27.48
N SER A 1186 16.19 -17.48 -27.00
CA SER A 1186 17.10 -17.35 -25.87
C SER A 1186 16.45 -16.75 -24.60
N ALA A 1187 15.11 -16.62 -24.57
CA ALA A 1187 14.40 -16.02 -23.45
C ALA A 1187 14.61 -16.80 -22.13
N LEU A 1188 14.85 -16.08 -21.03
CA LEU A 1188 15.02 -16.67 -19.69
C LEU A 1188 13.69 -17.22 -19.18
N HIS A 1189 13.69 -18.46 -18.69
CA HIS A 1189 12.50 -19.15 -18.18
C HIS A 1189 12.61 -19.41 -16.68
N TYR A 1190 11.50 -19.25 -15.97
CA TYR A 1190 11.35 -19.58 -14.56
C TYR A 1190 10.58 -20.90 -14.47
N VAL A 1191 11.21 -21.92 -13.90
CA VAL A 1191 10.69 -23.30 -13.93
C VAL A 1191 10.71 -23.96 -12.55
N LEU A 1192 9.75 -24.85 -12.30
CA LEU A 1192 9.82 -25.83 -11.22
C LEU A 1192 10.42 -27.12 -11.76
N VAL A 1193 11.46 -27.63 -11.10
CA VAL A 1193 12.05 -28.93 -11.41
C VAL A 1193 11.42 -29.98 -10.51
N ILE A 1194 10.88 -31.03 -11.10
CA ILE A 1194 10.16 -32.10 -10.39
C ILE A 1194 10.70 -33.47 -10.79
N THR A 1195 10.42 -34.46 -9.96
CA THR A 1195 10.68 -35.88 -10.25
C THR A 1195 9.53 -36.74 -9.73
N ALA A 1196 9.36 -37.93 -10.31
CA ALA A 1196 8.35 -38.87 -9.85
C ALA A 1196 8.77 -39.44 -8.48
N SER A 1197 7.81 -39.60 -7.56
CA SER A 1197 8.05 -40.27 -6.28
C SER A 1197 8.44 -41.73 -6.55
N SER A 1198 9.64 -42.14 -6.12
CA SER A 1198 10.14 -43.51 -6.26
C SER A 1198 9.59 -44.49 -5.21
N LEU A 1199 8.60 -44.09 -4.40
CA LEU A 1199 7.90 -44.96 -3.45
C LEU A 1199 6.76 -45.73 -4.12
N GLY A 1200 7.14 -46.72 -4.93
CA GLY A 1200 6.24 -47.79 -5.37
C GLY A 1200 6.21 -48.91 -4.34
N LYS A 1201 5.20 -48.92 -3.47
CA LYS A 1201 4.43 -50.12 -3.08
C LYS A 1201 3.20 -49.68 -2.27
N PRO A 1202 1.97 -49.92 -2.78
CA PRO A 1202 0.77 -49.82 -1.95
C PRO A 1202 0.79 -51.00 -0.98
N GLU A 1203 0.97 -50.75 0.31
CA GLU A 1203 0.34 -51.61 1.29
C GLU A 1203 -1.17 -51.31 1.29
N ALA A 1204 -1.95 -52.37 1.44
CA ALA A 1204 -3.34 -52.43 1.02
C ALA A 1204 -4.25 -51.37 1.66
N GLY A 1205 -5.10 -50.75 0.84
CA GLY A 1205 -6.30 -50.05 1.27
C GLY A 1205 -6.15 -48.53 1.36
N GLY A 1206 -6.30 -47.86 0.23
CA GLY A 1206 -6.48 -46.41 0.21
C GLY A 1206 -6.35 -45.87 -1.22
N SER A 1207 -7.49 -45.47 -1.79
CA SER A 1207 -7.59 -44.81 -3.09
C SER A 1207 -6.56 -43.68 -3.24
N LEU A 1208 -5.82 -43.69 -4.35
CA LEU A 1208 -5.00 -42.57 -4.83
C LEU A 1208 -5.91 -41.38 -5.21
N ASP A 1209 -5.54 -40.18 -4.79
CA ASP A 1209 -5.93 -38.88 -5.37
C ASP A 1209 -4.74 -37.92 -5.32
#